data_AF-A0A926URE1-F1
#
_entry.id   AF-A0A926URE1-F1
#
_cell.length_a   1.000
_cell.length_b   1.000
_cell.length_c   1.000
_cell.angle_alpha   90.00
_cell.angle_beta   90.00
_cell.angle_gamma   90.00
#
_symmetry.space_group_name_H-M   'P 1'
#
loop_
_entity.id
_entity.type
_entity.pdbx_description
1 polymer ?
#
loop_
_entity_poly.entity_id
_entity_poly.type
_entity_poly.pdbx_seq_one_letter_code
_entity_poly.pdbx_strand_id
1 'polypeptide(L)'
;MKGLDGEIAIPVSQKENKIFIGELSQDKVPKIFCDFPLVGSEKFGIPFFVNSSYFYPTEPRDGVFLTDKKTTKINLNKQILKTLTTYYIHLIDFAAIEKWENLYQLANIYMPLETYWLSTQWYKENILKPIQDKVYITALVRKQNGSYVSLKNEDNSIIVDIPFDKSKEIRHAIWDLVADVKFFILPAKTHIDEWYKIFKHNIWDDSHRLTVSRLSEYISSNCTKLDDLQEVFEIDLPIEWLNLYFSLLEIAEDKNIISFLQNGEYKLVPNQYGEFCLPNDLYNDTGIEASLKDIGSQLVTDYYEILCNTSVKISCFLKTKSQKDVIEEINNYLISEDTNEDDKRIAVYSLTSLFPPVETTLYQTKNLIFEISKKVFKDHTFEKQFIDKWSPDIWEISDKIQVEYITFDISEYENLLNLSNALSESNAQVREWLSVFVGLIVEQNWNYLLIDDSPIVPNQNGTFCDINDLFAEGEPIDESLKNIALQLRRDFRDELIDIAFKVKIPKNRHKFQKDIAIEIRSLVTPLLSEVSRKPQTQSIFNELIIWMDSNQDLAKELFEDLFENRHKLYDDAEVASNLRKVRDLEREIINLRQTNSNLKNENDQLKAEIEKLKENIDTSDRKDISLAMKEIDEDFLIAYGVTNIDQINSIISDPRISQKYILSFQAFDMVSKLQYVLEIIERAKINVRQYLESHAEYDCSGWYEVGTTHITGILKHHQKIDIIVRPSDNKKIVFYYPDETQTLSLSNSELWVEDGNSNPQQITLGVVLQIEGIECLYLR
;
A
#
# COMPACT_ATOMS: atom_id res chain seq x y z
N MET A 1 85.20 -50.20 6.74
CA MET A 1 84.64 -49.74 8.02
C MET A 1 83.72 -50.85 8.51
N LYS A 2 84.02 -51.49 9.64
CA LYS A 2 83.09 -52.43 10.28
C LYS A 2 81.80 -51.66 10.58
N GLY A 3 80.66 -52.23 10.21
CA GLY A 3 79.35 -51.58 10.24
C GLY A 3 79.04 -50.97 11.60
N LEU A 4 78.47 -49.77 11.59
CA LEU A 4 77.74 -49.26 12.74
C LEU A 4 76.46 -50.11 12.84
N ASP A 5 76.53 -51.27 13.51
CA ASP A 5 75.34 -52.10 13.70
C ASP A 5 74.39 -51.39 14.66
N GLY A 6 73.14 -51.25 14.22
CA GLY A 6 72.07 -50.69 15.01
C GLY A 6 70.74 -50.93 14.33
N GLU A 7 69.69 -50.94 15.14
CA GLU A 7 68.35 -51.34 14.74
C GLU A 7 67.37 -50.22 15.09
N ILE A 8 66.32 -50.11 14.29
CA ILE A 8 65.15 -49.31 14.61
C ILE A 8 63.94 -50.23 14.77
N ALA A 9 63.00 -49.84 15.62
CA ALA A 9 61.75 -50.57 15.77
C ALA A 9 60.57 -49.61 15.96
N ILE A 10 59.40 -50.02 15.46
CA ILE A 10 58.12 -49.37 15.70
C ILE A 10 57.07 -50.44 16.06
N PRO A 11 56.10 -50.13 16.92
CA PRO A 11 55.01 -51.04 17.21
C PRO A 11 54.07 -51.13 16.00
N VAL A 12 53.77 -52.36 15.57
CA VAL A 12 52.81 -52.64 14.51
C VAL A 12 51.85 -53.74 14.97
N SER A 13 50.62 -53.71 14.45
CA SER A 13 49.65 -54.78 14.61
C SER A 13 49.07 -55.17 13.25
N GLN A 14 48.76 -56.45 13.06
CA GLN A 14 48.17 -56.94 11.82
C GLN A 14 46.70 -57.33 12.07
N LYS A 15 45.80 -56.78 11.26
CA LYS A 15 44.38 -57.13 11.26
C LYS A 15 43.92 -57.26 9.81
N GLU A 16 43.25 -58.37 9.47
CA GLU A 16 42.63 -58.57 8.14
C GLU A 16 43.57 -58.25 6.96
N ASN A 17 44.81 -58.76 7.00
CA ASN A 17 45.87 -58.53 6.01
C ASN A 17 46.35 -57.07 5.87
N LYS A 18 45.96 -56.16 6.76
CA LYS A 18 46.50 -54.80 6.85
C LYS A 18 47.41 -54.65 8.06
N ILE A 19 48.46 -53.84 7.90
CA ILE A 19 49.38 -53.47 8.97
C ILE A 19 48.95 -52.10 9.50
N PHE A 20 48.79 -52.00 10.82
CA PHE A 20 48.44 -50.77 11.53
C PHE A 20 49.62 -50.35 12.39
N ILE A 21 50.07 -49.11 12.25
CA ILE A 21 51.10 -48.54 13.13
C ILE A 21 50.47 -48.24 14.49
N GLY A 22 51.12 -48.75 15.54
CA GLY A 22 50.72 -48.54 16.93
C GLY A 22 51.19 -47.19 17.47
N GLU A 23 50.49 -46.69 18.49
CA GLU A 23 50.89 -45.48 19.19
C GLU A 23 52.09 -45.74 20.11
N LEU A 24 53.08 -44.85 20.05
CA LEU A 24 54.23 -44.85 20.94
C LEU A 24 53.98 -43.91 22.12
N SER A 25 53.75 -44.48 23.31
CA SER A 25 53.64 -43.68 24.53
C SER A 25 54.89 -42.81 24.73
N GLN A 26 54.69 -41.50 24.86
CA GLN A 26 55.76 -40.49 24.95
C GLN A 26 56.46 -40.47 26.32
N ASP A 27 55.74 -40.83 27.41
CA ASP A 27 56.26 -40.69 28.78
C ASP A 27 56.50 -42.02 29.51
N LYS A 28 56.20 -43.15 28.86
CA LYS A 28 56.16 -44.46 29.55
C LYS A 28 57.21 -45.45 29.07
N VAL A 29 57.81 -45.23 27.90
CA VAL A 29 58.68 -46.22 27.26
C VAL A 29 59.99 -45.58 26.83
N PRO A 30 61.15 -46.10 27.30
CA PRO A 30 62.47 -45.68 26.84
C PRO A 30 62.57 -45.72 25.31
N LYS A 31 63.22 -44.72 24.71
CA LYS A 31 63.39 -44.63 23.24
C LYS A 31 64.75 -45.11 22.77
N ILE A 32 65.75 -45.07 23.65
CA ILE A 32 67.14 -45.44 23.35
C ILE A 32 67.51 -46.70 24.12
N PHE A 33 68.08 -47.67 23.41
CA PHE A 33 68.54 -48.94 23.94
C PHE A 33 70.03 -49.13 23.63
N CYS A 34 70.76 -49.65 24.60
CA CYS A 34 72.14 -50.11 24.47
C CYS A 34 72.24 -51.45 25.20
N ASP A 35 71.84 -52.52 24.51
CA ASP A 35 71.55 -53.88 25.01
C ASP A 35 70.35 -53.95 25.99
N PHE A 36 70.22 -52.94 26.85
CA PHE A 36 69.12 -52.72 27.78
C PHE A 36 68.54 -51.31 27.58
N PRO A 37 67.28 -51.06 27.96
CA PRO A 37 66.67 -49.73 27.90
C PRO A 37 67.45 -48.70 28.72
N LEU A 38 67.59 -47.49 28.18
CA LEU A 38 68.12 -46.34 28.90
C LEU A 38 66.95 -45.58 29.56
N VAL A 39 66.72 -45.86 30.86
CA VAL A 39 65.61 -45.28 31.65
C VAL A 39 65.91 -43.80 31.91
N GLY A 40 65.12 -42.91 31.33
CA GLY A 40 65.40 -41.48 31.18
C GLY A 40 65.35 -40.98 29.73
N SER A 41 65.36 -41.90 28.76
CA SER A 41 65.24 -41.59 27.33
C SER A 41 63.80 -41.57 26.80
N GLU A 42 62.78 -41.67 27.66
CA GLU A 42 61.37 -41.71 27.26
C GLU A 42 60.99 -40.47 26.46
N LYS A 43 61.47 -39.31 26.91
CA LYS A 43 61.18 -37.99 26.33
C LYS A 43 62.16 -37.56 25.23
N PHE A 44 62.86 -38.50 24.59
CA PHE A 44 63.86 -38.20 23.56
C PHE A 44 63.27 -37.61 22.25
N GLY A 45 61.95 -37.63 22.08
CA GLY A 45 61.29 -36.86 21.02
C GLY A 45 61.10 -37.59 19.70
N ILE A 46 61.48 -38.87 19.59
CA ILE A 46 61.42 -39.65 18.34
C ILE A 46 60.21 -40.61 18.27
N PRO A 47 59.61 -40.80 17.07
CA PRO A 47 58.49 -41.71 16.84
C PRO A 47 58.90 -43.17 16.59
N PHE A 48 60.06 -43.61 17.10
CA PHE A 48 60.57 -44.97 16.95
C PHE A 48 61.55 -45.32 18.08
N PHE A 49 61.92 -46.59 18.20
CA PHE A 49 62.98 -47.05 19.10
C PHE A 49 64.29 -47.16 18.35
N VAL A 50 65.40 -46.85 19.03
CA VAL A 50 66.76 -47.05 18.53
C VAL A 50 67.53 -47.98 19.45
N ASN A 51 68.23 -48.95 18.87
CA ASN A 51 69.11 -49.86 19.60
C ASN A 51 70.49 -49.93 18.94
N SER A 52 71.55 -49.83 19.73
CA SER A 52 72.91 -50.16 19.29
C SER A 52 73.80 -50.49 20.48
N SER A 53 74.50 -51.62 20.43
CA SER A 53 75.52 -51.99 21.42
C SER A 53 76.76 -51.08 21.38
N TYR A 54 76.86 -50.20 20.37
CA TYR A 54 77.96 -49.24 20.20
C TYR A 54 77.68 -47.87 20.82
N PHE A 55 76.50 -47.64 21.41
CA PHE A 55 76.24 -46.41 22.13
C PHE A 55 77.16 -46.28 23.35
N TYR A 56 77.65 -45.06 23.58
CA TYR A 56 78.28 -44.67 24.84
C TYR A 56 77.25 -43.96 25.72
N PRO A 57 76.59 -44.67 26.66
CA PRO A 57 75.61 -44.06 27.56
C PRO A 57 76.25 -43.14 28.58
N THR A 58 75.43 -42.32 29.22
CA THR A 58 75.78 -41.57 30.43
C THR A 58 76.03 -42.52 31.62
N GLU A 59 76.72 -42.07 32.67
CA GLU A 59 76.93 -42.88 33.89
C GLU A 59 75.63 -43.29 34.59
N PRO A 60 74.60 -42.42 34.77
CA PRO A 60 73.30 -42.87 35.25
C PRO A 60 72.52 -43.72 34.24
N ARG A 61 73.04 -43.94 33.02
CA ARG A 61 72.42 -44.68 31.91
C ARG A 61 71.01 -44.17 31.55
N ASP A 62 70.82 -42.87 31.67
CA ASP A 62 69.58 -42.15 31.36
C ASP A 62 69.55 -41.60 29.92
N GLY A 63 70.65 -41.69 29.19
CA GLY A 63 70.76 -41.20 27.82
C GLY A 63 72.13 -41.47 27.20
N VAL A 64 72.42 -40.81 26.08
CA VAL A 64 73.70 -40.90 25.35
C VAL A 64 74.26 -39.51 25.13
N PHE A 65 75.57 -39.30 25.31
CA PHE A 65 76.12 -37.95 25.15
C PHE A 65 76.04 -37.49 23.68
N LEU A 66 75.25 -36.43 23.44
CA LEU A 66 74.99 -35.76 22.17
C LEU A 66 75.22 -34.24 22.25
N THR A 67 76.07 -33.83 23.19
CA THR A 67 76.43 -32.41 23.40
C THR A 67 77.34 -31.88 22.29
N ASP A 68 77.61 -30.57 22.29
CA ASP A 68 78.47 -29.91 21.30
C ASP A 68 79.98 -30.10 21.54
N LYS A 69 80.34 -30.85 22.58
CA LYS A 69 81.72 -31.24 22.86
C LYS A 69 82.22 -32.21 21.78
N LYS A 70 83.39 -31.91 21.21
CA LYS A 70 84.04 -32.73 20.18
C LYS A 70 84.87 -33.84 20.80
N THR A 71 84.22 -34.87 21.34
CA THR A 71 84.91 -36.10 21.78
C THR A 71 84.63 -37.25 20.82
N THR A 72 85.54 -38.22 20.74
CA THR A 72 85.38 -39.42 19.91
C THR A 72 84.10 -40.19 20.24
N LYS A 73 83.76 -40.31 21.54
CA LYS A 73 82.54 -40.98 22.02
C LYS A 73 81.26 -40.27 21.58
N ILE A 74 81.23 -38.94 21.73
CA ILE A 74 80.06 -38.12 21.31
C ILE A 74 79.89 -38.18 19.80
N ASN A 75 80.98 -38.07 19.03
CA ASN A 75 80.93 -38.16 17.57
C ASN A 75 80.41 -39.54 17.11
N LEU A 76 80.80 -40.63 17.80
CA LEU A 76 80.27 -41.96 17.50
C LEU A 76 78.75 -42.04 17.77
N ASN A 77 78.28 -41.61 18.95
CA ASN A 77 76.85 -41.57 19.27
C ASN A 77 76.05 -40.77 18.22
N LYS A 78 76.58 -39.59 17.82
CA LYS A 78 75.97 -38.75 16.78
C LYS A 78 75.93 -39.45 15.42
N GLN A 79 76.97 -40.18 15.02
CA GLN A 79 77.00 -40.95 13.77
C GLN A 79 76.02 -42.12 13.77
N ILE A 80 75.93 -42.86 14.88
CA ILE A 80 74.96 -43.95 15.04
C ILE A 80 73.54 -43.42 14.85
N LEU A 81 73.15 -42.37 15.61
CA LEU A 81 71.80 -41.81 15.51
C LEU A 81 71.47 -41.25 14.14
N LYS A 82 72.41 -40.57 13.45
CA LYS A 82 72.18 -40.13 12.06
C LYS A 82 71.89 -41.30 11.12
N THR A 83 72.61 -42.41 11.29
CA THR A 83 72.40 -43.63 10.50
C THR A 83 71.03 -44.23 10.78
N LEU A 84 70.65 -44.35 12.06
CA LEU A 84 69.35 -44.88 12.46
C LEU A 84 68.18 -43.98 12.04
N THR A 85 68.34 -42.66 12.06
CA THR A 85 67.38 -41.70 11.49
C THR A 85 67.21 -41.93 9.98
N THR A 86 68.30 -42.25 9.26
CA THR A 86 68.21 -42.57 7.83
C THR A 86 67.42 -43.86 7.59
N TYR A 87 67.60 -44.88 8.45
CA TYR A 87 66.78 -46.10 8.39
C TYR A 87 65.30 -45.80 8.63
N TYR A 88 65.00 -44.87 9.55
CA TYR A 88 63.62 -44.48 9.82
C TYR A 88 63.00 -43.74 8.63
N ILE A 89 63.76 -42.88 7.96
CA ILE A 89 63.34 -42.22 6.71
C ILE A 89 62.99 -43.25 5.62
N HIS A 90 63.78 -44.30 5.45
CA HIS A 90 63.45 -45.38 4.51
C HIS A 90 62.23 -46.20 4.94
N LEU A 91 62.01 -46.37 6.26
CA LEU A 91 60.81 -47.02 6.78
C LEU A 91 59.55 -46.21 6.50
N ILE A 92 59.62 -44.87 6.56
CA ILE A 92 58.51 -43.99 6.19
C ILE A 92 58.09 -44.24 4.73
N ASP A 93 59.05 -44.31 3.81
CA ASP A 93 58.79 -44.63 2.40
C ASP A 93 58.14 -45.99 2.25
N PHE A 94 58.73 -47.01 2.89
CA PHE A 94 58.24 -48.37 2.83
C PHE A 94 56.79 -48.48 3.33
N ALA A 95 56.49 -47.89 4.50
CA ALA A 95 55.14 -47.91 5.07
C ALA A 95 54.11 -47.18 4.19
N ALA A 96 54.51 -46.07 3.54
CA ALA A 96 53.65 -45.34 2.62
C ALA A 96 53.39 -46.12 1.32
N ILE A 97 54.42 -46.74 0.73
CA ILE A 97 54.31 -47.58 -0.49
C ILE A 97 53.43 -48.80 -0.23
N GLU A 98 53.64 -49.48 0.89
CA GLU A 98 52.86 -50.63 1.33
C GLU A 98 51.48 -50.26 1.89
N LYS A 99 51.14 -48.95 1.91
CA LYS A 99 49.85 -48.40 2.35
C LYS A 99 49.42 -48.91 3.73
N TRP A 100 50.33 -48.85 4.69
CA TRP A 100 49.99 -49.17 6.07
C TRP A 100 48.93 -48.20 6.62
N GLU A 101 48.18 -48.64 7.61
CA GLU A 101 47.17 -47.82 8.29
C GLU A 101 47.81 -47.04 9.45
N ASN A 102 47.20 -45.92 9.82
CA ASN A 102 47.70 -44.98 10.84
C ASN A 102 49.07 -44.34 10.53
N LEU A 103 49.37 -44.03 9.27
CA LEU A 103 50.63 -43.39 8.85
C LEU A 103 50.95 -42.07 9.59
N TYR A 104 49.94 -41.38 10.11
CA TYR A 104 50.13 -40.18 10.94
C TYR A 104 51.04 -40.43 12.15
N GLN A 105 51.11 -41.66 12.67
CA GLN A 105 52.02 -42.02 13.77
C GLN A 105 53.49 -41.81 13.41
N LEU A 106 53.85 -41.87 12.13
CA LEU A 106 55.21 -41.63 11.66
C LEU A 106 55.63 -40.15 11.75
N ALA A 107 54.65 -39.25 11.80
CA ALA A 107 54.86 -37.83 11.97
C ALA A 107 54.89 -37.39 13.45
N ASN A 108 54.75 -38.32 14.41
CA ASN A 108 54.69 -38.00 15.85
C ASN A 108 56.07 -37.73 16.48
N ILE A 109 56.82 -36.78 15.90
CA ILE A 109 58.11 -36.29 16.39
C ILE A 109 57.92 -34.98 17.16
N TYR A 110 58.76 -34.71 18.16
CA TYR A 110 58.73 -33.47 18.93
C TYR A 110 60.14 -33.06 19.41
N MET A 111 60.26 -31.84 19.89
CA MET A 111 61.50 -31.39 20.55
C MET A 111 61.59 -32.02 21.95
N PRO A 112 62.68 -32.73 22.26
CA PRO A 112 62.91 -33.25 23.60
C PRO A 112 63.08 -32.11 24.61
N LEU A 113 62.78 -32.39 25.88
CA LEU A 113 63.07 -31.47 26.98
C LEU A 113 64.58 -31.26 27.09
N GLU A 114 64.98 -30.08 27.56
CA GLU A 114 66.40 -29.76 27.77
C GLU A 114 66.99 -30.74 28.79
N THR A 115 68.03 -31.46 28.35
CA THR A 115 68.76 -32.42 29.17
C THR A 115 70.25 -32.14 29.07
N TYR A 116 70.99 -32.41 30.15
CA TYR A 116 72.42 -32.13 30.24
C TYR A 116 73.27 -32.90 29.20
N TRP A 117 72.71 -33.95 28.60
CA TRP A 117 73.39 -34.82 27.64
C TRP A 117 73.02 -34.56 26.18
N LEU A 118 72.01 -33.73 25.88
CA LEU A 118 71.53 -33.49 24.52
C LEU A 118 71.70 -32.03 24.08
N SER A 119 72.34 -31.80 22.93
CA SER A 119 72.28 -30.50 22.27
C SER A 119 70.98 -30.36 21.48
N THR A 120 70.14 -29.40 21.89
CA THR A 120 68.89 -29.02 21.22
C THR A 120 69.11 -28.65 19.76
N GLN A 121 70.17 -27.89 19.46
CA GLN A 121 70.51 -27.49 18.09
C GLN A 121 70.89 -28.70 17.24
N TRP A 122 71.71 -29.60 17.80
CA TRP A 122 72.12 -30.81 17.08
C TRP A 122 70.92 -31.71 16.76
N TYR A 123 70.01 -31.92 17.73
CA TYR A 123 68.78 -32.69 17.52
C TYR A 123 67.93 -32.07 16.41
N LYS A 124 67.73 -30.75 16.46
CA LYS A 124 66.94 -30.01 15.47
C LYS A 124 67.47 -30.22 14.05
N GLU A 125 68.78 -30.07 13.86
CA GLU A 125 69.40 -30.14 12.53
C GLU A 125 69.55 -31.55 11.96
N ASN A 126 69.77 -32.56 12.82
CA ASN A 126 70.22 -33.87 12.38
C ASN A 126 69.20 -34.99 12.58
N ILE A 127 68.14 -34.75 13.36
CA ILE A 127 67.06 -35.71 13.61
C ILE A 127 65.73 -35.10 13.19
N LEU A 128 65.36 -33.95 13.78
CA LEU A 128 64.07 -33.33 13.55
C LEU A 128 63.87 -32.91 12.09
N LYS A 129 64.73 -32.02 11.56
CA LYS A 129 64.61 -31.51 10.19
C LYS A 129 64.58 -32.63 9.13
N PRO A 130 65.51 -33.60 9.12
CA PRO A 130 65.47 -34.68 8.12
C PRO A 130 64.16 -35.49 8.14
N ILE A 131 63.61 -35.76 9.33
CA ILE A 131 62.33 -36.47 9.45
C ILE A 131 61.17 -35.57 9.00
N GLN A 132 61.15 -34.29 9.37
CA GLN A 132 60.14 -33.34 8.93
C GLN A 132 60.13 -33.17 7.41
N ASP A 133 61.29 -32.93 6.80
CA ASP A 133 61.45 -32.80 5.35
C ASP A 133 60.89 -34.04 4.64
N LYS A 134 61.13 -35.22 5.21
CA LYS A 134 60.58 -36.48 4.68
C LYS A 134 59.07 -36.57 4.83
N VAL A 135 58.54 -36.25 6.01
CA VAL A 135 57.10 -36.28 6.31
C VAL A 135 56.33 -35.30 5.43
N TYR A 136 56.90 -34.13 5.13
CA TYR A 136 56.24 -33.14 4.29
C TYR A 136 55.96 -33.64 2.86
N ILE A 137 56.91 -34.36 2.26
CA ILE A 137 56.83 -34.80 0.86
C ILE A 137 56.22 -36.20 0.69
N THR A 138 56.12 -37.00 1.76
CA THR A 138 55.59 -38.36 1.68
C THR A 138 54.06 -38.35 1.84
N ALA A 139 53.35 -39.15 1.04
CA ALA A 139 51.89 -39.24 1.08
C ALA A 139 51.38 -39.98 2.34
N LEU A 140 51.37 -39.29 3.48
CA LEU A 140 51.01 -39.86 4.79
C LEU A 140 49.60 -39.48 5.25
N VAL A 141 49.01 -38.40 4.71
CA VAL A 141 47.69 -37.91 5.12
C VAL A 141 46.62 -38.70 4.38
N ARG A 142 45.91 -39.57 5.10
CA ARG A 142 44.73 -40.27 4.56
C ARG A 142 43.54 -39.31 4.47
N LYS A 143 42.96 -39.16 3.28
CA LYS A 143 41.73 -38.40 3.01
C LYS A 143 40.48 -39.24 3.29
N GLN A 144 39.32 -38.59 3.35
CA GLN A 144 38.03 -39.25 3.61
C GLN A 144 37.70 -40.36 2.58
N ASN A 145 38.06 -40.15 1.31
CA ASN A 145 37.88 -41.14 0.24
C ASN A 145 38.88 -42.32 0.28
N GLY A 146 39.77 -42.37 1.28
CA GLY A 146 40.76 -43.43 1.47
C GLY A 146 42.08 -43.26 0.69
N SER A 147 42.19 -42.26 -0.19
CA SER A 147 43.47 -41.93 -0.84
C SER A 147 44.41 -41.19 0.12
N TYR A 148 45.70 -41.20 -0.19
CA TYR A 148 46.73 -40.54 0.60
C TYR A 148 47.32 -39.35 -0.15
N VAL A 149 47.67 -38.30 0.60
CA VAL A 149 48.29 -37.08 0.07
C VAL A 149 49.46 -36.65 0.97
N SER A 150 50.44 -35.98 0.38
CA SER A 150 51.55 -35.36 1.13
C SER A 150 51.08 -34.06 1.77
N LEU A 151 51.83 -33.56 2.75
CA LEU A 151 51.54 -32.25 3.35
C LEU A 151 51.90 -31.13 2.38
N LYS A 152 53.00 -31.28 1.63
CA LYS A 152 53.49 -30.30 0.65
C LYS A 152 53.68 -30.91 -0.75
N ASN A 153 53.57 -30.07 -1.77
CA ASN A 153 53.87 -30.41 -3.17
C ASN A 153 55.38 -30.38 -3.45
N GLU A 154 55.78 -30.81 -4.64
CA GLU A 154 57.19 -30.76 -5.10
C GLU A 154 57.76 -29.35 -5.15
N ASP A 155 56.92 -28.34 -5.35
CA ASP A 155 57.26 -26.91 -5.31
C ASP A 155 57.23 -26.31 -3.88
N ASN A 156 57.05 -27.17 -2.87
CA ASN A 156 56.93 -26.82 -1.46
C ASN A 156 55.64 -26.03 -1.10
N SER A 157 54.63 -25.98 -1.99
CA SER A 157 53.32 -25.42 -1.67
C SER A 157 52.59 -26.30 -0.65
N ILE A 158 51.83 -25.68 0.26
CA ILE A 158 50.98 -26.40 1.22
C ILE A 158 49.81 -27.00 0.46
N ILE A 159 49.47 -28.25 0.82
CA ILE A 159 48.32 -28.95 0.23
C ILE A 159 47.24 -29.15 1.29
N VAL A 160 47.62 -29.62 2.48
CA VAL A 160 46.68 -30.15 3.48
C VAL A 160 46.36 -29.11 4.55
N ASP A 161 45.07 -28.93 4.79
CA ASP A 161 44.48 -28.10 5.82
C ASP A 161 44.01 -28.97 7.00
N ILE A 162 44.61 -28.75 8.16
CA ILE A 162 44.35 -29.53 9.37
C ILE A 162 43.45 -28.72 10.30
N PRO A 163 42.19 -29.16 10.55
CA PRO A 163 41.33 -28.51 11.53
C PRO A 163 42.02 -28.38 12.88
N PHE A 164 42.18 -27.15 13.36
CA PHE A 164 43.07 -26.86 14.48
C PHE A 164 42.37 -25.98 15.52
N ASP A 165 42.04 -26.58 16.65
CA ASP A 165 41.55 -25.89 17.84
C ASP A 165 41.84 -26.74 19.09
N LYS A 166 41.88 -26.14 20.28
CA LYS A 166 42.01 -26.90 21.54
C LYS A 166 40.80 -27.79 21.80
N SER A 167 39.60 -27.29 21.52
CA SER A 167 38.34 -28.02 21.61
C SER A 167 38.23 -29.05 20.51
N LYS A 168 37.86 -30.28 20.90
CA LYS A 168 37.55 -31.34 19.94
C LYS A 168 36.30 -31.01 19.12
N GLU A 169 35.30 -30.42 19.76
CA GLU A 169 34.05 -30.05 19.12
C GLU A 169 34.27 -29.07 17.98
N ILE A 170 35.05 -28.01 18.23
CA ILE A 170 35.39 -26.98 17.22
C ILE A 170 36.16 -27.60 16.04
N ARG A 171 37.15 -28.46 16.30
CA ARG A 171 37.90 -29.15 15.22
C ARG A 171 36.99 -29.96 14.30
N HIS A 172 36.04 -30.69 14.89
CA HIS A 172 35.09 -31.52 14.13
C HIS A 172 34.10 -30.63 13.37
N ALA A 173 33.65 -29.53 13.96
CA ALA A 173 32.77 -28.57 13.30
C ALA A 173 33.44 -27.80 12.15
N ILE A 174 34.71 -27.42 12.28
CA ILE A 174 35.53 -26.90 11.15
C ILE A 174 35.55 -27.93 10.02
N TRP A 175 35.85 -29.19 10.33
CA TRP A 175 35.88 -30.25 9.33
C TRP A 175 34.54 -30.39 8.62
N ASP A 176 33.43 -30.44 9.38
CA ASP A 176 32.09 -30.58 8.82
C ASP A 176 31.69 -29.39 7.93
N LEU A 177 32.13 -28.18 8.27
CA LEU A 177 31.85 -26.98 7.48
C LEU A 177 32.53 -27.00 6.11
N VAL A 178 33.78 -27.50 6.03
CA VAL A 178 34.59 -27.43 4.80
C VAL A 178 34.80 -28.78 4.10
N ALA A 179 34.21 -29.87 4.59
CA ALA A 179 34.39 -31.21 4.01
C ALA A 179 33.94 -31.31 2.55
N ASP A 180 32.88 -30.60 2.19
CA ASP A 180 32.31 -30.61 0.85
C ASP A 180 32.90 -29.50 -0.05
N VAL A 181 33.71 -28.62 0.52
CA VAL A 181 34.36 -27.51 -0.18
C VAL A 181 35.65 -28.03 -0.84
N LYS A 182 35.68 -28.11 -2.17
CA LYS A 182 36.83 -28.68 -2.90
C LYS A 182 38.14 -27.91 -2.71
N PHE A 183 38.05 -26.64 -2.33
CA PHE A 183 39.21 -25.78 -2.09
C PHE A 183 40.12 -26.34 -0.97
N PHE A 184 39.54 -26.92 0.08
CA PHE A 184 40.30 -27.43 1.23
C PHE A 184 40.61 -28.92 1.10
N ILE A 185 41.84 -29.31 1.40
CA ILE A 185 42.24 -30.72 1.41
C ILE A 185 42.41 -31.18 2.85
N LEU A 186 41.44 -31.95 3.33
CA LEU A 186 41.36 -32.34 4.74
C LEU A 186 41.85 -33.78 4.96
N PRO A 187 42.45 -34.06 6.15
CA PRO A 187 42.56 -35.42 6.65
C PRO A 187 41.17 -36.07 6.80
N ALA A 188 41.10 -37.40 6.77
CA ALA A 188 39.89 -38.14 7.11
C ALA A 188 39.37 -37.72 8.48
N LYS A 189 38.05 -37.62 8.65
CA LYS A 189 37.42 -37.13 9.89
C LYS A 189 37.89 -37.91 11.13
N THR A 190 38.12 -39.22 10.98
CA THR A 190 38.60 -40.09 12.06
C THR A 190 40.05 -39.80 12.51
N HIS A 191 40.84 -39.07 11.72
CA HIS A 191 42.26 -38.81 11.97
C HIS A 191 42.55 -37.35 12.38
N ILE A 192 41.58 -36.44 12.32
CA ILE A 192 41.83 -35.01 12.58
C ILE A 192 42.38 -34.74 13.99
N ASP A 193 41.91 -35.49 14.99
CA ASP A 193 42.37 -35.36 16.38
C ASP A 193 43.83 -35.79 16.55
N GLU A 194 44.28 -36.78 15.77
CA GLU A 194 45.65 -37.26 15.79
C GLU A 194 46.59 -36.28 15.08
N TRP A 195 46.15 -35.73 13.94
CA TRP A 195 46.90 -34.66 13.26
C TRP A 195 46.98 -33.39 14.10
N TYR A 196 45.93 -33.04 14.84
CA TYR A 196 45.99 -31.94 15.82
C TYR A 196 47.08 -32.18 16.88
N LYS A 197 47.17 -33.39 17.47
CA LYS A 197 48.21 -33.70 18.47
C LYS A 197 49.61 -33.46 17.91
N ILE A 198 49.84 -33.85 16.65
CA ILE A 198 51.12 -33.69 15.95
C ILE A 198 51.44 -32.21 15.73
N PHE A 199 50.50 -31.47 15.12
CA PHE A 199 50.68 -30.06 14.74
C PHE A 199 50.56 -29.08 15.90
N LYS A 200 50.10 -29.52 17.08
CA LYS A 200 50.07 -28.71 18.30
C LYS A 200 51.48 -28.33 18.77
N HIS A 201 52.49 -29.12 18.42
CA HIS A 201 53.87 -28.79 18.72
C HIS A 201 54.37 -27.70 17.75
N ASN A 202 54.98 -26.63 18.29
CA ASN A 202 55.53 -25.48 17.52
C ASN A 202 56.82 -25.80 16.74
N ILE A 203 56.90 -27.01 16.20
CA ILE A 203 57.97 -27.48 15.33
C ILE A 203 57.52 -27.57 13.87
N TRP A 204 56.21 -27.69 13.65
CA TRP A 204 55.59 -27.79 12.34
C TRP A 204 55.25 -26.39 11.81
N ASP A 205 55.06 -26.31 10.50
CA ASP A 205 54.65 -25.09 9.82
C ASP A 205 53.18 -24.77 10.16
N ASP A 206 52.96 -23.63 10.82
CA ASP A 206 51.64 -23.19 11.29
C ASP A 206 50.65 -22.96 10.15
N SER A 207 51.15 -22.81 8.92
CA SER A 207 50.37 -22.68 7.70
C SER A 207 49.62 -23.96 7.27
N HIS A 208 49.75 -25.07 7.99
CA HIS A 208 48.83 -26.21 7.86
C HIS A 208 47.62 -26.13 8.80
N ARG A 209 47.63 -25.22 9.78
CA ARG A 209 46.55 -25.11 10.77
C ARG A 209 45.38 -24.36 10.15
N LEU A 210 44.25 -25.06 10.00
CA LEU A 210 42.97 -24.48 9.61
C LEU A 210 42.21 -24.12 10.89
N THR A 211 42.38 -22.89 11.32
CA THR A 211 41.64 -22.29 12.45
C THR A 211 40.42 -21.54 11.93
N VAL A 212 39.48 -21.22 12.81
CA VAL A 212 38.33 -20.38 12.45
C VAL A 212 38.80 -19.00 11.94
N SER A 213 39.84 -18.41 12.55
CA SER A 213 40.39 -17.11 12.10
C SER A 213 40.94 -17.17 10.66
N ARG A 214 41.55 -18.29 10.28
CA ARG A 214 42.07 -18.45 8.93
C ARG A 214 40.96 -18.65 7.90
N LEU A 215 39.88 -19.33 8.28
CA LEU A 215 38.67 -19.37 7.46
C LEU A 215 38.09 -17.97 7.26
N SER A 216 38.01 -17.18 8.34
CA SER A 216 37.59 -15.77 8.30
C SER A 216 38.44 -14.93 7.34
N GLU A 217 39.77 -15.00 7.48
CA GLU A 217 40.72 -14.29 6.60
C GLU A 217 40.56 -14.72 5.14
N TYR A 218 40.40 -16.03 4.91
CA TYR A 218 40.26 -16.58 3.57
C TYR A 218 38.98 -16.11 2.88
N ILE A 219 37.83 -16.17 3.57
CA ILE A 219 36.56 -15.66 3.03
C ILE A 219 36.72 -14.16 2.74
N SER A 220 37.21 -13.37 3.70
CA SER A 220 37.34 -11.92 3.54
C SER A 220 38.34 -11.49 2.45
N SER A 221 39.33 -12.32 2.12
CA SER A 221 40.35 -12.00 1.11
C SER A 221 39.97 -12.45 -0.30
N ASN A 222 39.12 -13.46 -0.42
CA ASN A 222 38.78 -14.08 -1.72
C ASN A 222 37.32 -13.83 -2.14
N CYS A 223 36.45 -13.37 -1.24
CA CYS A 223 35.04 -13.14 -1.51
C CYS A 223 34.67 -11.69 -1.20
N THR A 224 34.11 -10.99 -2.18
CA THR A 224 33.54 -9.63 -2.01
C THR A 224 32.02 -9.65 -1.91
N LYS A 225 31.38 -10.68 -2.48
CA LYS A 225 29.93 -10.90 -2.45
C LYS A 225 29.58 -12.39 -2.30
N LEU A 226 28.31 -12.68 -2.03
CA LEU A 226 27.78 -14.05 -1.88
C LEU A 226 28.02 -14.93 -3.11
N ASP A 227 27.96 -14.36 -4.32
CA ASP A 227 28.27 -15.08 -5.56
C ASP A 227 29.71 -15.61 -5.57
N ASP A 228 30.67 -14.80 -5.09
CA ASP A 228 32.07 -15.21 -5.04
C ASP A 228 32.25 -16.39 -4.08
N LEU A 229 31.51 -16.41 -2.96
CA LEU A 229 31.53 -17.53 -2.04
C LEU A 229 31.01 -18.80 -2.73
N GLN A 230 29.91 -18.70 -3.47
CA GLN A 230 29.36 -19.82 -4.24
C GLN A 230 30.35 -20.33 -5.30
N GLU A 231 31.00 -19.44 -6.04
CA GLU A 231 31.95 -19.80 -7.10
C GLU A 231 33.27 -20.36 -6.56
N VAL A 232 33.88 -19.69 -5.58
CA VAL A 232 35.19 -20.06 -5.01
C VAL A 232 35.10 -21.36 -4.20
N PHE A 233 34.02 -21.54 -3.45
CA PHE A 233 33.84 -22.74 -2.63
C PHE A 233 33.10 -23.86 -3.37
N GLU A 234 32.57 -23.59 -4.55
CA GLU A 234 31.71 -24.49 -5.33
C GLU A 234 30.53 -25.05 -4.49
N ILE A 235 29.84 -24.17 -3.76
CA ILE A 235 28.73 -24.53 -2.86
C ILE A 235 27.37 -24.13 -3.44
N ASP A 236 26.38 -25.01 -3.33
CA ASP A 236 25.04 -24.76 -3.90
C ASP A 236 24.23 -23.73 -3.10
N LEU A 237 24.37 -23.74 -1.76
CA LEU A 237 23.56 -22.94 -0.83
C LEU A 237 24.46 -22.06 0.05
N PRO A 238 24.97 -20.92 -0.47
CA PRO A 238 25.95 -20.09 0.24
C PRO A 238 25.42 -19.52 1.56
N ILE A 239 24.14 -19.17 1.65
CA ILE A 239 23.55 -18.62 2.89
C ILE A 239 23.44 -19.70 3.98
N GLU A 240 23.05 -20.93 3.63
CA GLU A 240 22.99 -22.02 4.61
C GLU A 240 24.37 -22.36 5.14
N TRP A 241 25.36 -22.41 4.25
CA TRP A 241 26.76 -22.60 4.62
C TRP A 241 27.26 -21.49 5.56
N LEU A 242 26.94 -20.23 5.23
CA LEU A 242 27.33 -19.08 6.04
C LEU A 242 26.68 -19.11 7.44
N ASN A 243 25.43 -19.57 7.54
CA ASN A 243 24.76 -19.78 8.82
C ASN A 243 25.44 -20.87 9.68
N LEU A 244 25.95 -21.94 9.07
CA LEU A 244 26.77 -22.94 9.77
C LEU A 244 28.10 -22.35 10.23
N TYR A 245 28.73 -21.51 9.41
CA TYR A 245 29.95 -20.79 9.79
C TYR A 245 29.72 -19.83 10.97
N PHE A 246 28.64 -19.05 10.98
CA PHE A 246 28.31 -18.19 12.13
C PHE A 246 27.98 -19.00 13.39
N SER A 247 27.33 -20.16 13.23
CA SER A 247 27.10 -21.08 14.36
C SER A 247 28.42 -21.63 14.94
N LEU A 248 29.39 -21.94 14.07
CA LEU A 248 30.74 -22.33 14.47
C LEU A 248 31.46 -21.21 15.23
N LEU A 249 31.32 -19.96 14.76
CA LEU A 249 31.87 -18.79 15.45
C LEU A 249 31.29 -18.61 16.85
N GLU A 250 29.98 -18.83 17.03
CA GLU A 250 29.32 -18.75 18.34
C GLU A 250 29.82 -19.85 19.30
N ILE A 251 29.90 -21.10 18.85
CA ILE A 251 30.39 -22.23 19.66
C ILE A 251 31.87 -22.07 20.01
N ALA A 252 32.65 -21.47 19.11
CA ALA A 252 34.07 -21.31 19.33
C ALA A 252 34.40 -20.40 20.53
N GLU A 253 33.47 -19.51 20.91
CA GLU A 253 33.66 -18.46 21.93
C GLU A 253 35.02 -17.75 21.80
N ASP A 254 35.60 -17.70 20.59
CA ASP A 254 36.94 -17.19 20.39
C ASP A 254 36.90 -15.68 20.51
N LYS A 255 37.21 -15.20 21.72
CA LYS A 255 37.26 -13.78 22.06
C LYS A 255 38.11 -12.98 21.08
N ASN A 256 39.12 -13.60 20.46
CA ASN A 256 39.93 -12.91 19.45
C ASN A 256 39.15 -12.71 18.16
N ILE A 257 38.42 -13.71 17.65
CA ILE A 257 37.63 -13.55 16.41
C ILE A 257 36.42 -12.65 16.61
N ILE A 258 35.74 -12.77 17.75
CA ILE A 258 34.69 -11.83 18.14
C ILE A 258 35.29 -10.41 18.19
N SER A 259 36.50 -10.25 18.73
CA SER A 259 37.18 -8.96 18.71
C SER A 259 37.65 -8.53 17.31
N PHE A 260 38.08 -9.43 16.42
CA PHE A 260 38.49 -9.09 15.05
C PHE A 260 37.29 -8.67 14.19
N LEU A 261 36.15 -9.34 14.37
CA LEU A 261 34.86 -8.96 13.79
C LEU A 261 34.39 -7.60 14.33
N GLN A 262 34.55 -7.35 15.64
CA GLN A 262 34.20 -6.08 16.29
C GLN A 262 35.19 -4.94 15.97
N ASN A 263 36.45 -5.25 15.68
CA ASN A 263 37.49 -4.27 15.34
C ASN A 263 37.53 -3.93 13.84
N GLY A 264 36.71 -4.59 13.01
CA GLY A 264 36.52 -4.24 11.61
C GLY A 264 37.61 -4.75 10.66
N GLU A 265 38.24 -5.88 10.95
CA GLU A 265 39.34 -6.41 10.11
C GLU A 265 38.85 -7.29 8.94
N TYR A 266 37.68 -7.93 9.06
CA TYR A 266 37.18 -8.89 8.07
C TYR A 266 35.77 -8.54 7.60
N LYS A 267 35.61 -8.47 6.27
CA LYS A 267 34.32 -8.29 5.59
C LYS A 267 33.68 -9.67 5.37
N LEU A 268 32.71 -10.00 6.21
CA LEU A 268 32.16 -11.37 6.31
C LEU A 268 30.64 -11.43 6.40
N VAL A 269 30.00 -10.30 6.68
CA VAL A 269 28.54 -10.25 6.84
C VAL A 269 27.96 -9.63 5.59
N PRO A 270 27.12 -10.34 4.84
CA PRO A 270 26.54 -9.81 3.62
C PRO A 270 25.43 -8.80 3.95
N ASN A 271 25.41 -7.68 3.23
CA ASN A 271 24.26 -6.77 3.21
C ASN A 271 23.09 -7.40 2.42
N GLN A 272 21.99 -6.67 2.25
CA GLN A 272 20.82 -7.21 1.53
C GLN A 272 21.04 -7.35 0.01
N TYR A 273 22.04 -6.66 -0.56
CA TYR A 273 22.52 -6.90 -1.92
C TYR A 273 23.45 -8.12 -2.05
N GLY A 274 23.87 -8.70 -0.93
CA GLY A 274 24.78 -9.84 -0.89
C GLY A 274 26.26 -9.48 -0.89
N GLU A 275 26.61 -8.20 -0.72
CA GLU A 275 28.00 -7.75 -0.62
C GLU A 275 28.52 -7.93 0.80
N PHE A 276 29.72 -8.50 0.95
CA PHE A 276 30.33 -8.68 2.26
C PHE A 276 30.84 -7.35 2.82
N CYS A 277 30.29 -6.96 3.97
CA CYS A 277 30.61 -5.74 4.69
C CYS A 277 31.20 -6.04 6.07
N LEU A 278 31.73 -4.99 6.71
CA LEU A 278 32.16 -5.06 8.10
C LEU A 278 30.92 -5.11 9.01
N PRO A 279 30.95 -5.89 10.11
CA PRO A 279 29.83 -5.94 11.05
C PRO A 279 29.45 -4.58 11.65
N ASN A 280 30.42 -3.66 11.80
CA ASN A 280 30.17 -2.32 12.36
C ASN A 280 29.40 -1.39 11.41
N ASP A 281 29.43 -1.69 10.11
CA ASP A 281 28.76 -0.90 9.07
C ASP A 281 27.33 -1.39 8.83
N LEU A 282 26.95 -2.52 9.43
CA LEU A 282 25.65 -3.17 9.23
C LEU A 282 24.79 -3.15 10.49
N TYR A 283 23.48 -3.10 10.26
CA TYR A 283 22.45 -3.29 11.26
C TYR A 283 21.68 -4.58 10.99
N ASN A 284 21.31 -5.29 12.05
CA ASN A 284 20.40 -6.41 11.95
C ASN A 284 18.98 -5.90 11.66
N ASP A 285 18.40 -6.38 10.55
CA ASP A 285 17.03 -6.08 10.14
C ASP A 285 16.04 -6.86 11.02
N THR A 286 15.26 -6.15 11.82
CA THR A 286 14.28 -6.76 12.75
C THR A 286 12.92 -7.02 12.09
N GLY A 287 12.88 -7.05 10.76
CA GLY A 287 11.69 -7.33 9.95
C GLY A 287 11.01 -6.07 9.46
N ILE A 288 11.80 -5.15 8.90
CA ILE A 288 11.38 -3.90 8.26
C ILE A 288 10.74 -4.23 6.90
N GLU A 289 9.57 -3.67 6.66
CA GLU A 289 8.83 -3.83 5.41
C GLU A 289 9.60 -3.28 4.19
N ALA A 290 9.55 -4.00 3.08
CA ALA A 290 10.30 -3.66 1.86
C ALA A 290 9.91 -2.27 1.33
N SER A 291 8.61 -1.96 1.29
CA SER A 291 8.12 -0.65 0.83
C SER A 291 8.68 0.53 1.65
N LEU A 292 8.91 0.35 2.96
CA LEU A 292 9.52 1.39 3.79
C LEU A 292 11.02 1.50 3.53
N LYS A 293 11.71 0.38 3.28
CA LYS A 293 13.11 0.40 2.86
C LYS A 293 13.28 1.09 1.51
N ASP A 294 12.39 0.84 0.56
CA ASP A 294 12.41 1.45 -0.77
C ASP A 294 12.27 2.98 -0.67
N ILE A 295 11.24 3.46 0.05
CA ILE A 295 11.00 4.89 0.26
C ILE A 295 12.18 5.51 1.01
N GLY A 296 12.61 4.88 2.10
CA GLY A 296 13.70 5.37 2.92
C GLY A 296 15.05 5.41 2.18
N SER A 297 15.29 4.47 1.25
CA SER A 297 16.52 4.41 0.44
C SER A 297 16.63 5.53 -0.57
N GLN A 298 15.50 6.08 -1.00
CA GLN A 298 15.47 7.23 -1.89
C GLN A 298 15.74 8.56 -1.15
N LEU A 299 15.42 8.63 0.14
CA LEU A 299 15.44 9.88 0.90
C LEU A 299 16.62 10.02 1.86
N VAL A 300 16.87 8.97 2.66
CA VAL A 300 17.75 9.04 3.83
C VAL A 300 19.07 8.36 3.54
N THR A 301 19.03 7.06 3.28
CA THR A 301 20.20 6.20 3.07
C THR A 301 19.76 4.88 2.48
N ASP A 302 20.59 4.26 1.65
CA ASP A 302 20.29 2.94 1.11
C ASP A 302 20.22 1.90 2.24
N TYR A 303 19.00 1.52 2.62
CA TYR A 303 18.76 0.55 3.68
C TYR A 303 19.20 -0.86 3.30
N TYR A 304 19.23 -1.20 2.00
CA TYR A 304 19.69 -2.50 1.55
C TYR A 304 21.22 -2.63 1.65
N GLU A 305 21.95 -1.50 1.57
CA GLU A 305 23.40 -1.43 1.78
C GLU A 305 23.78 -1.57 3.26
N ILE A 306 23.05 -0.91 4.17
CA ILE A 306 23.39 -0.85 5.60
C ILE A 306 22.70 -1.92 6.46
N LEU A 307 21.75 -2.68 5.92
CA LEU A 307 21.10 -3.78 6.64
C LEU A 307 21.74 -5.13 6.27
N CYS A 308 21.89 -5.98 7.28
CA CYS A 308 22.29 -7.37 7.08
C CYS A 308 21.23 -8.13 6.26
N ASN A 309 21.68 -9.08 5.45
CA ASN A 309 20.80 -10.01 4.76
C ASN A 309 19.89 -10.74 5.75
N THR A 310 18.57 -10.67 5.53
CA THR A 310 17.54 -11.20 6.45
C THR A 310 17.59 -12.72 6.63
N SER A 311 18.20 -13.44 5.69
CA SER A 311 18.33 -14.91 5.75
C SER A 311 19.58 -15.37 6.52
N VAL A 312 20.47 -14.43 6.86
CA VAL A 312 21.67 -14.69 7.66
C VAL A 312 21.35 -14.61 9.14
N LYS A 313 21.63 -15.69 9.86
CA LYS A 313 21.38 -15.83 11.30
C LYS A 313 22.61 -15.37 12.07
N ILE A 314 22.63 -14.10 12.41
CA ILE A 314 23.73 -13.46 13.12
C ILE A 314 23.16 -12.55 14.20
N SER A 315 23.40 -12.88 15.48
CA SER A 315 22.75 -12.16 16.59
C SER A 315 23.72 -11.52 17.57
N CYS A 316 24.95 -12.01 17.63
CA CYS A 316 25.85 -11.73 18.74
C CYS A 316 26.65 -10.41 18.65
N PHE A 317 26.65 -9.70 17.52
CA PHE A 317 27.47 -8.49 17.36
C PHE A 317 26.92 -7.35 16.48
N LEU A 318 25.78 -7.51 15.82
CA LEU A 318 25.18 -6.41 15.05
C LEU A 318 24.30 -5.54 15.95
N LYS A 319 24.38 -4.22 15.75
CA LYS A 319 23.35 -3.31 16.26
C LYS A 319 22.03 -3.62 15.56
N THR A 320 20.91 -3.39 16.21
CA THR A 320 19.60 -3.60 15.58
C THR A 320 19.11 -2.29 14.96
N LYS A 321 18.41 -2.40 13.85
CA LYS A 321 17.60 -1.31 13.29
C LYS A 321 16.19 -1.83 13.11
N SER A 322 15.24 -1.08 13.65
CA SER A 322 13.83 -1.40 13.65
C SER A 322 13.07 -0.59 12.64
N GLN A 323 11.87 -1.07 12.30
CA GLN A 323 10.97 -0.33 11.43
C GLN A 323 10.64 1.05 12.01
N LYS A 324 10.54 1.16 13.35
CA LYS A 324 10.33 2.44 14.02
C LYS A 324 11.47 3.43 13.73
N ASP A 325 12.72 2.96 13.75
CA ASP A 325 13.88 3.82 13.47
C ASP A 325 13.87 4.32 12.02
N VAL A 326 13.47 3.46 11.07
CA VAL A 326 13.32 3.84 9.65
C VAL A 326 12.20 4.87 9.47
N ILE A 327 11.05 4.66 10.11
CA ILE A 327 9.92 5.60 10.07
C ILE A 327 10.34 6.95 10.65
N GLU A 328 11.05 6.97 11.77
CA GLU A 328 11.53 8.20 12.41
C GLU A 328 12.53 8.94 11.52
N GLU A 329 13.44 8.24 10.85
CA GLU A 329 14.37 8.82 9.88
C GLU A 329 13.66 9.42 8.66
N ILE A 330 12.68 8.72 8.08
CA ILE A 330 11.84 9.24 6.99
C ILE A 330 11.08 10.49 7.44
N ASN A 331 10.43 10.43 8.59
CA ASN A 331 9.65 11.53 9.15
C ASN A 331 10.51 12.77 9.44
N ASN A 332 11.72 12.58 9.98
CA ASN A 332 12.67 13.66 10.20
C ASN A 332 13.13 14.29 8.87
N TYR A 333 13.31 13.48 7.83
CA TYR A 333 13.60 13.98 6.48
C TYR A 333 12.44 14.84 5.96
N LEU A 334 11.20 14.34 6.04
CA LEU A 334 10.02 15.06 5.55
C LEU A 334 9.79 16.42 6.23
N ILE A 335 10.18 16.57 7.50
CA ILE A 335 10.04 17.83 8.25
C ILE A 335 11.19 18.82 7.95
N SER A 336 12.36 18.34 7.55
CA SER A 336 13.55 19.17 7.39
C SER A 336 13.42 20.17 6.23
N GLU A 337 13.78 21.43 6.48
CA GLU A 337 13.73 22.54 5.51
C GLU A 337 14.81 22.41 4.41
N ASP A 338 15.89 21.68 4.67
CA ASP A 338 17.03 21.51 3.75
C ASP A 338 16.84 20.34 2.74
N THR A 339 15.61 19.83 2.58
CA THR A 339 15.33 18.67 1.72
C THR A 339 14.99 19.05 0.29
N ASN A 340 15.22 18.12 -0.64
CA ASN A 340 14.80 18.29 -2.02
C ASN A 340 13.28 18.11 -2.11
N GLU A 341 12.59 19.15 -2.57
CA GLU A 341 11.13 19.17 -2.63
C GLU A 341 10.54 18.13 -3.61
N ASP A 342 11.25 17.80 -4.70
CA ASP A 342 10.81 16.77 -5.64
C ASP A 342 10.89 15.37 -5.01
N ASP A 343 12.00 15.06 -4.33
CA ASP A 343 12.19 13.79 -3.62
C ASP A 343 11.16 13.64 -2.49
N LYS A 344 10.92 14.73 -1.76
CA LYS A 344 9.89 14.81 -0.71
C LYS A 344 8.50 14.54 -1.27
N ARG A 345 8.11 15.15 -2.39
CA ARG A 345 6.83 14.89 -3.06
C ARG A 345 6.69 13.43 -3.46
N ILE A 346 7.71 12.83 -4.09
CA ILE A 346 7.71 11.42 -4.51
C ILE A 346 7.51 10.48 -3.32
N ALA A 347 8.22 10.74 -2.21
CA ALA A 347 8.07 9.94 -1.00
C ALA A 347 6.68 10.06 -0.38
N VAL A 348 6.13 11.28 -0.30
CA VAL A 348 4.78 11.52 0.24
C VAL A 348 3.73 10.80 -0.62
N TYR A 349 3.85 10.82 -1.95
CA TYR A 349 2.96 10.07 -2.84
C TYR A 349 3.08 8.55 -2.64
N SER A 350 4.30 8.07 -2.45
CA SER A 350 4.57 6.64 -2.16
C SER A 350 3.96 6.23 -0.82
N LEU A 351 4.12 7.03 0.24
CA LEU A 351 3.51 6.79 1.56
C LEU A 351 1.98 6.90 1.53
N THR A 352 1.42 7.80 0.71
CA THR A 352 -0.03 7.92 0.47
C THR A 352 -0.61 6.66 -0.18
N SER A 353 0.22 5.96 -0.95
CA SER A 353 -0.14 4.72 -1.62
C SER A 353 -0.07 3.47 -0.72
N LEU A 354 0.50 3.60 0.49
CA LEU A 354 0.56 2.51 1.49
C LEU A 354 -0.71 2.46 2.36
N PHE A 355 -1.24 1.25 2.56
CA PHE A 355 -2.47 0.99 3.31
C PHE A 355 -2.31 -0.14 4.34
N PRO A 356 -2.97 -0.03 5.51
CA PRO A 356 -3.13 -1.17 6.39
C PRO A 356 -4.03 -2.23 5.72
N PRO A 357 -3.80 -3.54 5.96
CA PRO A 357 -4.53 -4.63 5.30
C PRO A 357 -5.97 -4.80 5.80
N VAL A 358 -6.34 -4.12 6.89
CA VAL A 358 -7.66 -4.22 7.52
C VAL A 358 -8.37 -2.88 7.45
N GLU A 359 -9.66 -2.90 7.07
CA GLU A 359 -10.51 -1.72 7.11
C GLU A 359 -10.67 -1.23 8.55
N THR A 360 -10.11 -0.05 8.81
CA THR A 360 -10.13 0.68 10.07
C THR A 360 -10.58 2.11 9.81
N THR A 361 -10.81 2.91 10.85
CA THR A 361 -11.05 4.35 10.69
C THR A 361 -9.87 5.03 9.99
N LEU A 362 -8.63 4.64 10.33
CA LEU A 362 -7.42 5.09 9.66
C LEU A 362 -7.45 4.73 8.16
N TYR A 363 -7.84 3.51 7.81
CA TYR A 363 -8.00 3.10 6.42
C TYR A 363 -8.97 4.02 5.66
N GLN A 364 -10.11 4.36 6.26
CA GLN A 364 -11.09 5.25 5.63
C GLN A 364 -10.52 6.65 5.38
N THR A 365 -9.82 7.22 6.36
CA THR A 365 -9.10 8.51 6.24
C THR A 365 -8.05 8.44 5.13
N LYS A 366 -7.20 7.40 5.12
CA LYS A 366 -6.19 7.17 4.09
C LYS A 366 -6.79 7.01 2.70
N ASN A 367 -7.90 6.28 2.60
CA ASN A 367 -8.60 6.07 1.34
C ASN A 367 -9.15 7.39 0.81
N LEU A 368 -9.67 8.25 1.68
CA LEU A 368 -10.11 9.58 1.27
C LEU A 368 -8.95 10.44 0.76
N ILE A 369 -7.84 10.51 1.49
CA ILE A 369 -6.63 11.25 1.05
C ILE A 369 -6.14 10.70 -0.29
N PHE A 370 -6.10 9.39 -0.47
CA PHE A 370 -5.68 8.73 -1.70
C PHE A 370 -6.59 9.06 -2.90
N GLU A 371 -7.91 8.93 -2.77
CA GLU A 371 -8.84 9.21 -3.87
C GLU A 371 -8.81 10.70 -4.27
N ILE A 372 -8.64 11.60 -3.28
CA ILE A 372 -8.46 13.03 -3.53
C ILE A 372 -7.13 13.30 -4.23
N SER A 373 -6.03 12.71 -3.75
CA SER A 373 -4.70 12.83 -4.35
C SER A 373 -4.69 12.40 -5.81
N LYS A 374 -5.28 11.24 -6.10
CA LYS A 374 -5.39 10.72 -7.47
C LYS A 374 -6.19 11.64 -8.40
N LYS A 375 -7.19 12.35 -7.87
CA LYS A 375 -8.02 13.27 -8.64
C LYS A 375 -7.30 14.59 -8.95
N VAL A 376 -6.52 15.10 -8.01
CA VAL A 376 -5.77 16.36 -8.13
C VAL A 376 -4.50 16.16 -8.96
N PHE A 377 -3.68 15.16 -8.62
CA PHE A 377 -2.38 14.91 -9.26
C PHE A 377 -2.48 13.87 -10.37
N LYS A 378 -3.15 14.21 -11.48
CA LYS A 378 -3.39 13.29 -12.61
C LYS A 378 -2.10 12.80 -13.30
N ASP A 379 -1.01 13.56 -13.19
CA ASP A 379 0.29 13.22 -13.78
C ASP A 379 1.04 12.14 -12.98
N HIS A 380 0.61 11.84 -11.75
CA HIS A 380 1.19 10.80 -10.91
C HIS A 380 0.30 9.56 -10.83
N THR A 381 0.90 8.39 -11.00
CA THR A 381 0.20 7.11 -10.86
C THR A 381 0.20 6.64 -9.42
N PHE A 382 -0.98 6.69 -8.78
CA PHE A 382 -1.21 6.12 -7.46
C PHE A 382 -1.71 4.67 -7.55
N GLU A 383 -0.99 3.74 -6.93
CA GLU A 383 -1.37 2.32 -6.84
C GLU A 383 -1.40 1.87 -5.39
N LYS A 384 -2.53 1.30 -4.93
CA LYS A 384 -2.65 0.85 -3.53
C LYS A 384 -1.73 -0.33 -3.27
N GLN A 385 -0.87 -0.18 -2.27
CA GLN A 385 -0.02 -1.24 -1.75
C GLN A 385 -0.34 -1.48 -0.27
N PHE A 386 -0.40 -2.75 0.13
CA PHE A 386 -0.72 -3.11 1.51
C PHE A 386 0.56 -3.45 2.27
N ILE A 387 0.63 -3.00 3.53
CA ILE A 387 1.77 -3.22 4.41
C ILE A 387 1.34 -4.01 5.65
N ASP A 388 1.92 -5.19 5.86
CA ASP A 388 1.47 -6.13 6.90
C ASP A 388 1.80 -5.62 8.30
N LYS A 389 3.05 -5.19 8.52
CA LYS A 389 3.48 -4.57 9.77
C LYS A 389 3.40 -3.06 9.66
N TRP A 390 2.46 -2.44 10.38
CA TRP A 390 2.26 -0.99 10.33
C TRP A 390 2.04 -0.35 11.70
N SER A 391 2.33 0.95 11.77
CA SER A 391 1.92 1.84 12.86
C SER A 391 1.38 3.15 12.26
N PRO A 392 0.51 3.90 12.97
CA PRO A 392 0.02 5.19 12.49
C PRO A 392 1.14 6.20 12.14
N ASP A 393 2.29 6.08 12.83
CA ASP A 393 3.46 6.95 12.66
C ASP A 393 4.03 6.97 11.22
N ILE A 394 3.73 5.94 10.41
CA ILE A 394 4.10 5.90 8.97
C ILE A 394 3.47 7.07 8.21
N TRP A 395 2.25 7.46 8.60
CA TRP A 395 1.43 8.40 7.86
C TRP A 395 1.23 9.75 8.55
N GLU A 396 1.53 9.86 9.85
CA GLU A 396 1.27 11.05 10.65
C GLU A 396 1.79 12.35 10.01
N ILE A 397 3.02 12.33 9.48
CA ILE A 397 3.64 13.49 8.85
C ILE A 397 3.35 13.55 7.35
N SER A 398 3.37 12.41 6.66
CA SER A 398 3.16 12.39 5.21
C SER A 398 1.72 12.76 4.82
N ASP A 399 0.71 12.37 5.59
CA ASP A 399 -0.69 12.76 5.33
C ASP A 399 -0.88 14.27 5.48
N LYS A 400 -0.27 14.87 6.50
CA LYS A 400 -0.31 16.32 6.73
C LYS A 400 0.27 17.07 5.52
N ILE A 401 1.47 16.65 5.07
CA ILE A 401 2.15 17.25 3.92
C ILE A 401 1.36 17.01 2.63
N GLN A 402 0.76 15.84 2.45
CA GLN A 402 -0.05 15.54 1.28
C GLN A 402 -1.28 16.45 1.20
N VAL A 403 -1.95 16.68 2.32
CA VAL A 403 -3.08 17.61 2.38
C VAL A 403 -2.64 19.06 2.17
N GLU A 404 -1.45 19.45 2.64
CA GLU A 404 -0.82 20.73 2.30
C GLU A 404 -0.64 20.90 0.79
N TYR A 405 -0.06 19.91 0.10
CA TYR A 405 0.09 19.95 -1.35
C TYR A 405 -1.24 20.01 -2.10
N ILE A 406 -2.23 19.22 -1.67
CA ILE A 406 -3.58 19.26 -2.27
C ILE A 406 -4.20 20.64 -2.09
N THR A 407 -4.09 21.22 -0.89
CA THR A 407 -4.67 22.52 -0.56
C THR A 407 -4.03 23.62 -1.42
N PHE A 408 -2.70 23.60 -1.53
CA PHE A 408 -1.95 24.52 -2.39
C PHE A 408 -2.41 24.43 -3.85
N ASP A 409 -2.39 23.23 -4.44
CA ASP A 409 -2.77 23.02 -5.85
C ASP A 409 -4.23 23.40 -6.13
N ILE A 410 -5.15 23.15 -5.18
CA ILE A 410 -6.55 23.58 -5.31
C ILE A 410 -6.67 25.11 -5.27
N SER A 411 -5.91 25.77 -4.38
CA SER A 411 -5.98 27.22 -4.21
C SER A 411 -5.56 28.00 -5.47
N GLU A 412 -4.63 27.45 -6.26
CA GLU A 412 -4.18 28.02 -7.53
C GLU A 412 -5.29 28.15 -8.60
N TYR A 413 -6.40 27.42 -8.45
CA TYR A 413 -7.56 27.58 -9.35
C TYR A 413 -8.43 28.79 -9.01
N GLU A 414 -8.26 29.41 -7.84
CA GLU A 414 -8.95 30.62 -7.33
C GLU A 414 -10.47 30.52 -7.10
N ASN A 415 -11.19 29.66 -7.83
CA ASN A 415 -12.65 29.51 -7.70
C ASN A 415 -13.15 28.13 -8.19
N LEU A 416 -14.38 27.78 -7.79
CA LEU A 416 -15.04 26.51 -8.12
C LEU A 416 -15.18 26.27 -9.63
N LEU A 417 -15.39 27.32 -10.43
CA LEU A 417 -15.59 27.18 -11.87
C LEU A 417 -14.29 26.75 -12.56
N ASN A 418 -13.18 27.39 -12.24
CA ASN A 418 -11.86 27.03 -12.75
C ASN A 418 -11.46 25.61 -12.36
N LEU A 419 -11.71 25.25 -11.09
CA LEU A 419 -11.46 23.90 -10.60
C LEU A 419 -12.35 22.85 -11.29
N SER A 420 -13.64 23.15 -11.50
CA SER A 420 -14.58 22.31 -12.26
C SER A 420 -14.13 22.09 -13.69
N ASN A 421 -13.64 23.13 -14.36
CA ASN A 421 -13.10 23.03 -15.71
C ASN A 421 -11.84 22.14 -15.75
N ALA A 422 -10.90 22.32 -14.81
CA ALA A 422 -9.68 21.53 -14.72
C ALA A 422 -9.93 20.05 -14.41
N LEU A 423 -10.93 19.77 -13.56
CA LEU A 423 -11.33 18.42 -13.22
C LEU A 423 -12.22 17.77 -14.28
N SER A 424 -12.82 18.57 -15.19
CA SER A 424 -13.79 18.14 -16.21
C SER A 424 -15.06 17.52 -15.62
N GLU A 425 -15.54 18.09 -14.52
CA GLU A 425 -16.75 17.66 -13.79
C GLU A 425 -17.71 18.84 -13.59
N SER A 426 -18.95 18.58 -13.21
CA SER A 426 -19.91 19.66 -12.93
C SER A 426 -19.57 20.43 -11.64
N ASN A 427 -19.94 21.72 -11.58
CA ASN A 427 -19.77 22.53 -10.38
C ASN A 427 -20.40 21.93 -9.12
N ALA A 428 -21.55 21.25 -9.24
CA ALA A 428 -22.20 20.59 -8.10
C ALA A 428 -21.36 19.42 -7.56
N GLN A 429 -20.79 18.60 -8.44
CA GLN A 429 -19.94 17.47 -8.04
C GLN A 429 -18.63 17.94 -7.41
N VAL A 430 -17.99 18.96 -7.98
CA VAL A 430 -16.76 19.53 -7.41
C VAL A 430 -17.03 20.20 -6.07
N ARG A 431 -18.17 20.88 -5.91
CA ARG A 431 -18.59 21.47 -4.64
C ARG A 431 -18.77 20.39 -3.56
N GLU A 432 -19.46 19.30 -3.88
CA GLU A 432 -19.67 18.18 -2.94
C GLU A 432 -18.33 17.50 -2.59
N TRP A 433 -17.49 17.24 -3.58
CA TRP A 433 -16.17 16.65 -3.37
C TRP A 433 -15.27 17.55 -2.50
N LEU A 434 -15.22 18.85 -2.78
CA LEU A 434 -14.42 19.81 -2.04
C LEU A 434 -14.95 19.99 -0.60
N SER A 435 -16.27 19.89 -0.38
CA SER A 435 -16.83 19.96 0.97
C SER A 435 -16.44 18.75 1.81
N VAL A 436 -16.33 17.56 1.21
CA VAL A 436 -15.78 16.36 1.87
C VAL A 436 -14.30 16.55 2.22
N PHE A 437 -13.50 17.13 1.31
CA PHE A 437 -12.08 17.42 1.58
C PHE A 437 -11.89 18.44 2.71
N VAL A 438 -12.62 19.55 2.68
CA VAL A 438 -12.60 20.54 3.78
C VAL A 438 -13.11 19.91 5.09
N GLY A 439 -14.11 19.03 5.01
CA GLY A 439 -14.57 18.23 6.15
C GLY A 439 -13.44 17.40 6.78
N LEU A 440 -12.64 16.72 5.95
CA LEU A 440 -11.46 15.97 6.41
C LEU A 440 -10.46 16.87 7.15
N ILE A 441 -10.14 18.05 6.61
CA ILE A 441 -9.23 19.01 7.24
C ILE A 441 -9.72 19.39 8.64
N VAL A 442 -11.03 19.63 8.78
CA VAL A 442 -11.66 19.98 10.06
C VAL A 442 -11.66 18.81 11.05
N GLU A 443 -11.96 17.60 10.58
CA GLU A 443 -11.98 16.38 11.40
C GLU A 443 -10.59 16.02 11.94
N GLN A 444 -9.53 16.21 11.13
CA GLN A 444 -8.14 15.95 11.54
C GLN A 444 -7.50 17.11 12.32
N ASN A 445 -8.24 18.20 12.59
CA ASN A 445 -7.74 19.42 13.24
C ASN A 445 -6.63 20.16 12.48
N TRP A 446 -6.58 20.07 11.15
CA TRP A 446 -5.64 20.81 10.30
C TRP A 446 -6.18 22.17 9.83
N ASN A 447 -7.01 22.83 10.65
CA ASN A 447 -7.68 24.08 10.28
C ASN A 447 -6.73 25.23 9.91
N TYR A 448 -5.43 25.14 10.28
CA TYR A 448 -4.42 26.11 9.89
C TYR A 448 -4.21 26.15 8.37
N LEU A 449 -4.55 25.07 7.63
CA LEU A 449 -4.49 25.02 6.17
C LEU A 449 -5.58 25.87 5.49
N LEU A 450 -6.60 26.27 6.23
CA LEU A 450 -7.68 27.11 5.72
C LEU A 450 -7.42 28.60 5.98
N ILE A 451 -6.20 28.96 6.41
CA ILE A 451 -5.80 30.29 6.88
C ILE A 451 -4.54 30.78 6.13
N ASP A 452 -4.55 32.05 5.75
CA ASP A 452 -3.55 33.00 5.24
C ASP A 452 -2.70 32.59 4.02
N ASP A 453 -2.57 31.31 3.67
CA ASP A 453 -1.59 30.88 2.65
C ASP A 453 -2.17 30.10 1.45
N SER A 454 -3.36 29.50 1.56
CA SER A 454 -3.96 28.70 0.46
C SER A 454 -5.49 28.68 0.56
N PRO A 455 -6.19 29.72 0.06
CA PRO A 455 -7.64 29.81 0.17
C PRO A 455 -8.30 28.73 -0.69
N ILE A 456 -9.09 27.85 -0.06
CA ILE A 456 -9.86 26.80 -0.74
C ILE A 456 -11.33 26.76 -0.33
N VAL A 457 -11.74 27.57 0.65
CA VAL A 457 -13.13 27.60 1.13
C VAL A 457 -13.91 28.57 0.25
N PRO A 458 -14.92 28.11 -0.51
CA PRO A 458 -15.66 29.00 -1.38
C PRO A 458 -16.64 29.87 -0.60
N ASN A 459 -16.76 31.13 -1.02
CA ASN A 459 -17.92 31.96 -0.69
C ASN A 459 -19.16 31.50 -1.49
N GLN A 460 -20.33 32.11 -1.26
CA GLN A 460 -21.57 31.72 -1.94
C GLN A 460 -21.56 31.97 -3.46
N ASN A 461 -20.64 32.80 -3.95
CA ASN A 461 -20.37 33.00 -5.39
C ASN A 461 -19.38 31.98 -5.97
N GLY A 462 -18.78 31.13 -5.13
CA GLY A 462 -17.85 30.08 -5.54
C GLY A 462 -16.39 30.51 -5.63
N THR A 463 -16.05 31.74 -5.24
CA THR A 463 -14.65 32.22 -5.16
C THR A 463 -14.00 31.67 -3.90
N PHE A 464 -12.78 31.14 -4.00
CA PHE A 464 -12.05 30.67 -2.84
C PHE A 464 -11.56 31.84 -2.00
N CYS A 465 -11.76 31.75 -0.70
CA CYS A 465 -11.43 32.80 0.24
C CYS A 465 -10.76 32.22 1.48
N ASP A 466 -10.07 33.10 2.19
CA ASP A 466 -9.60 32.80 3.53
C ASP A 466 -10.78 32.61 4.48
N ILE A 467 -10.68 31.65 5.39
CA ILE A 467 -11.76 31.43 6.36
C ILE A 467 -11.97 32.64 7.28
N ASN A 468 -10.92 33.41 7.56
CA ASN A 468 -10.95 34.65 8.30
C ASN A 468 -11.45 35.85 7.47
N ASP A 469 -11.85 35.66 6.22
CA ASP A 469 -12.57 36.68 5.46
C ASP A 469 -14.07 36.38 5.34
N LEU A 470 -14.49 35.14 5.67
CA LEU A 470 -15.87 34.68 5.53
C LEU A 470 -16.71 34.77 6.81
N PHE A 471 -18.02 34.88 6.64
CA PHE A 471 -19.05 34.83 7.68
C PHE A 471 -19.93 33.60 7.48
N ALA A 472 -20.35 32.98 8.59
CA ALA A 472 -21.37 31.93 8.56
C ALA A 472 -22.77 32.55 8.60
N GLU A 473 -23.75 31.88 8.01
CA GLU A 473 -25.16 32.17 8.27
C GLU A 473 -25.54 31.62 9.66
N GLY A 474 -25.92 32.51 10.57
CA GLY A 474 -26.41 32.11 11.90
C GLY A 474 -27.82 31.52 11.87
N GLU A 475 -28.60 31.92 10.86
CA GLU A 475 -29.90 31.38 10.47
C GLU A 475 -30.02 31.47 8.94
N PRO A 476 -30.82 30.62 8.27
CA PRO A 476 -31.01 30.70 6.83
C PRO A 476 -31.47 32.11 6.41
N ILE A 477 -30.68 32.74 5.56
CA ILE A 477 -30.95 34.09 5.08
C ILE A 477 -31.78 34.04 3.79
N ASP A 478 -32.89 34.76 3.73
CA ASP A 478 -33.74 34.86 2.53
C ASP A 478 -32.95 35.35 1.30
N GLU A 479 -32.91 34.53 0.24
CA GLU A 479 -32.24 34.84 -1.03
C GLU A 479 -32.76 36.14 -1.69
N SER A 480 -34.04 36.47 -1.48
CA SER A 480 -34.65 37.70 -2.00
C SER A 480 -33.99 38.94 -1.39
N LEU A 481 -33.65 38.90 -0.09
CA LEU A 481 -32.94 40.00 0.57
C LEU A 481 -31.52 40.14 0.06
N LYS A 482 -30.82 39.03 -0.18
CA LYS A 482 -29.48 39.05 -0.81
C LYS A 482 -29.54 39.64 -2.23
N ASN A 483 -30.58 39.33 -3.00
CA ASN A 483 -30.80 39.90 -4.34
C ASN A 483 -31.08 41.40 -4.30
N ILE A 484 -31.94 41.87 -3.39
CA ILE A 484 -32.23 43.29 -3.19
C ILE A 484 -30.95 44.05 -2.82
N ALA A 485 -30.13 43.50 -1.91
CA ALA A 485 -28.84 44.06 -1.55
C ALA A 485 -27.85 44.13 -2.73
N LEU A 486 -27.81 43.09 -3.57
CA LEU A 486 -26.98 43.08 -4.78
C LEU A 486 -27.37 44.21 -5.73
N GLN A 487 -28.68 44.47 -5.92
CA GLN A 487 -29.15 45.60 -6.72
C GLN A 487 -28.74 46.96 -6.12
N LEU A 488 -28.60 47.03 -4.79
CA LEU A 488 -28.05 48.17 -4.04
C LEU A 488 -26.50 48.21 -4.07
N ARG A 489 -25.85 47.37 -4.88
CA ARG A 489 -24.40 47.24 -5.08
C ARG A 489 -23.63 46.67 -3.88
N ARG A 490 -24.30 45.89 -3.03
CA ARG A 490 -23.67 45.16 -1.92
C ARG A 490 -23.98 43.67 -2.07
N ASP A 491 -22.99 42.87 -2.43
CA ASP A 491 -23.19 41.41 -2.50
C ASP A 491 -22.78 40.75 -1.19
N PHE A 492 -23.78 40.28 -0.43
CA PHE A 492 -23.53 39.51 0.78
C PHE A 492 -22.94 38.12 0.48
N ARG A 493 -23.10 37.60 -0.75
CA ARG A 493 -22.56 36.30 -1.15
C ARG A 493 -21.04 36.29 -1.24
N ASP A 494 -20.43 37.46 -1.41
CA ASP A 494 -18.96 37.60 -1.44
C ASP A 494 -18.31 37.35 -0.07
N GLU A 495 -19.04 37.65 1.01
CA GLU A 495 -18.55 37.56 2.39
C GLU A 495 -19.17 36.39 3.17
N LEU A 496 -20.14 35.67 2.61
CA LEU A 496 -20.77 34.50 3.23
C LEU A 496 -20.13 33.21 2.73
N ILE A 497 -19.88 32.27 3.63
CA ILE A 497 -19.42 30.92 3.28
C ILE A 497 -20.51 30.16 2.51
N ASP A 498 -20.09 29.33 1.55
CA ASP A 498 -20.98 28.39 0.88
C ASP A 498 -21.60 27.40 1.88
N ILE A 499 -22.92 27.26 1.82
CA ILE A 499 -23.73 26.50 2.79
C ILE A 499 -23.34 25.00 2.82
N ALA A 500 -22.75 24.48 1.73
CA ALA A 500 -22.28 23.11 1.68
C ALA A 500 -21.08 22.84 2.62
N PHE A 501 -20.35 23.87 3.05
CA PHE A 501 -19.09 23.74 3.78
C PHE A 501 -19.30 23.93 5.28
N LYS A 502 -19.13 22.85 6.03
CA LYS A 502 -19.33 22.84 7.49
C LYS A 502 -18.02 23.12 8.21
N VAL A 503 -17.65 24.40 8.30
CA VAL A 503 -16.44 24.83 9.01
C VAL A 503 -16.78 25.54 10.32
N LYS A 504 -15.93 25.38 11.35
CA LYS A 504 -16.15 26.00 12.67
C LYS A 504 -15.80 27.49 12.64
N ILE A 505 -16.80 28.33 12.37
CA ILE A 505 -16.65 29.80 12.41
C ILE A 505 -17.01 30.35 13.80
N PRO A 506 -16.17 31.24 14.39
CA PRO A 506 -16.45 31.90 15.66
C PRO A 506 -17.81 32.62 15.69
N LYS A 507 -18.55 32.55 16.81
CA LYS A 507 -19.92 33.09 16.92
C LYS A 507 -20.06 34.58 16.58
N ASN A 508 -19.00 35.37 16.76
CA ASN A 508 -18.97 36.79 16.42
C ASN A 508 -18.88 37.05 14.90
N ARG A 509 -18.69 36.02 14.09
CA ARG A 509 -18.66 36.05 12.62
C ARG A 509 -19.88 35.34 12.01
N HIS A 510 -21.00 35.36 12.71
CA HIS A 510 -22.27 34.90 12.18
C HIS A 510 -23.09 36.11 11.76
N LYS A 511 -23.50 36.15 10.50
CA LYS A 511 -24.47 37.13 10.01
C LYS A 511 -25.87 36.54 10.12
N PHE A 512 -26.80 37.37 10.55
CA PHE A 512 -28.22 37.06 10.65
C PHE A 512 -29.01 37.90 9.65
N GLN A 513 -30.26 37.52 9.42
CA GLN A 513 -31.11 38.24 8.46
C GLN A 513 -31.30 39.71 8.87
N LYS A 514 -31.30 40.01 10.17
CA LYS A 514 -31.33 41.37 10.72
C LYS A 514 -30.13 42.23 10.30
N ASP A 515 -28.94 41.66 10.19
CA ASP A 515 -27.72 42.42 9.89
C ASP A 515 -27.76 42.89 8.44
N ILE A 516 -28.25 42.03 7.54
CA ILE A 516 -28.51 42.36 6.14
C ILE A 516 -29.64 43.39 6.01
N ALA A 517 -30.73 43.22 6.77
CA ALA A 517 -31.84 44.18 6.76
C ALA A 517 -31.41 45.58 7.20
N ILE A 518 -30.54 45.69 8.22
CA ILE A 518 -29.96 46.96 8.68
C ILE A 518 -29.15 47.63 7.56
N GLU A 519 -28.30 46.86 6.87
CA GLU A 519 -27.51 47.39 5.75
C GLU A 519 -28.41 47.83 4.58
N ILE A 520 -29.37 47.00 4.15
CA ILE A 520 -30.35 47.36 3.12
C ILE A 520 -31.08 48.65 3.50
N ARG A 521 -31.53 48.77 4.75
CA ARG A 521 -32.18 49.98 5.26
C ARG A 521 -31.27 51.20 5.16
N SER A 522 -29.99 51.07 5.50
CA SER A 522 -29.01 52.15 5.41
C SER A 522 -28.79 52.62 3.96
N LEU A 523 -28.84 51.69 3.00
CA LEU A 523 -28.64 51.95 1.57
C LEU A 523 -29.89 52.49 0.88
N VAL A 524 -31.08 52.08 1.34
CA VAL A 524 -32.39 52.52 0.82
C VAL A 524 -32.76 53.91 1.35
N THR A 525 -32.41 54.25 2.59
CA THR A 525 -32.81 55.52 3.22
C THR A 525 -32.40 56.78 2.42
N PRO A 526 -31.17 56.90 1.87
CA PRO A 526 -30.79 58.01 1.01
C PRO A 526 -31.61 58.07 -0.30
N LEU A 527 -31.96 56.91 -0.86
CA LEU A 527 -32.69 56.79 -2.13
C LEU A 527 -34.15 57.26 -2.03
N LEU A 528 -34.73 57.28 -0.81
CA LEU A 528 -36.07 57.83 -0.57
C LEU A 528 -36.19 59.32 -0.88
N SER A 529 -35.06 60.05 -0.91
CA SER A 529 -35.02 61.50 -1.19
C SER A 529 -34.89 61.84 -2.68
N GLU A 530 -34.85 60.84 -3.58
CA GLU A 530 -34.69 61.05 -5.02
C GLU A 530 -35.96 61.68 -5.64
N VAL A 531 -35.87 62.94 -6.06
CA VAL A 531 -37.01 63.79 -6.53
C VAL A 531 -37.59 63.31 -7.88
N SER A 532 -36.90 62.42 -8.59
CA SER A 532 -37.37 61.70 -9.77
C SER A 532 -36.64 60.36 -9.83
N ARG A 533 -37.31 59.30 -9.40
CA ARG A 533 -36.70 57.98 -9.23
C ARG A 533 -36.18 57.43 -10.54
N LYS A 534 -34.99 56.85 -10.52
CA LYS A 534 -34.48 56.08 -11.66
C LYS A 534 -35.26 54.76 -11.78
N PRO A 535 -35.39 54.19 -12.99
CA PRO A 535 -36.03 52.89 -13.18
C PRO A 535 -35.44 51.77 -12.30
N GLN A 536 -34.12 51.81 -12.06
CA GLN A 536 -33.42 50.86 -11.18
C GLN A 536 -33.83 51.04 -9.70
N THR A 537 -33.85 52.28 -9.20
CA THR A 537 -34.32 52.58 -7.83
C THR A 537 -35.75 52.11 -7.62
N GLN A 538 -36.61 52.30 -8.64
CA GLN A 538 -38.01 51.90 -8.59
C GLN A 538 -38.18 50.38 -8.59
N SER A 539 -37.36 49.64 -9.34
CA SER A 539 -37.34 48.16 -9.32
C SER A 539 -37.00 47.63 -7.92
N ILE A 540 -35.97 48.20 -7.28
CA ILE A 540 -35.55 47.82 -5.92
C ILE A 540 -36.68 48.05 -4.91
N PHE A 541 -37.37 49.20 -5.01
CA PHE A 541 -38.49 49.51 -4.12
C PHE A 541 -39.67 48.57 -4.33
N ASN A 542 -39.97 48.22 -5.58
CA ASN A 542 -41.03 47.27 -5.91
C ASN A 542 -40.73 45.87 -5.36
N GLU A 543 -39.50 45.36 -5.52
CA GLU A 543 -39.08 44.07 -4.95
C GLU A 543 -39.11 44.08 -3.42
N LEU A 544 -38.67 45.18 -2.80
CA LEU A 544 -38.73 45.34 -1.35
C LEU A 544 -40.17 45.41 -0.84
N ILE A 545 -41.08 46.08 -1.55
CA ILE A 545 -42.52 46.09 -1.24
C ILE A 545 -43.11 44.68 -1.36
N ILE A 546 -42.83 43.97 -2.47
CA ILE A 546 -43.32 42.60 -2.69
C ILE A 546 -42.84 41.67 -1.58
N TRP A 547 -41.57 41.80 -1.18
CA TRP A 547 -41.01 41.02 -0.10
C TRP A 547 -41.65 41.35 1.25
N MET A 548 -41.85 42.64 1.56
CA MET A 548 -42.51 43.09 2.80
C MET A 548 -43.97 42.64 2.88
N ASP A 549 -44.69 42.64 1.76
CA ASP A 549 -46.09 42.19 1.72
C ASP A 549 -46.21 40.67 1.84
N SER A 550 -45.23 39.92 1.30
CA SER A 550 -45.17 38.46 1.40
C SER A 550 -44.71 37.98 2.79
N ASN A 551 -43.94 38.80 3.52
CA ASN A 551 -43.33 38.47 4.81
C ASN A 551 -43.68 39.49 5.91
N GLN A 552 -44.97 39.76 6.12
CA GLN A 552 -45.44 40.89 6.95
C GLN A 552 -44.90 40.92 8.39
N ASP A 553 -44.82 39.78 9.07
CA ASP A 553 -44.39 39.75 10.48
C ASP A 553 -42.87 39.95 10.61
N LEU A 554 -42.08 39.29 9.76
CA LEU A 554 -40.63 39.49 9.64
C LEU A 554 -40.28 40.92 9.18
N ALA A 555 -41.08 41.49 8.28
CA ALA A 555 -40.87 42.85 7.78
C ALA A 555 -41.07 43.92 8.87
N LYS A 556 -42.04 43.73 9.77
CA LYS A 556 -42.23 44.61 10.93
C LYS A 556 -41.05 44.57 11.89
N GLU A 557 -40.47 43.38 12.09
CA GLU A 557 -39.32 43.19 12.98
C GLU A 557 -38.01 43.73 12.37
N LEU A 558 -37.76 43.44 11.09
CA LEU A 558 -36.48 43.72 10.42
C LEU A 558 -36.42 45.14 9.84
N PHE A 559 -37.55 45.71 9.43
CA PHE A 559 -37.64 46.99 8.71
C PHE A 559 -38.66 47.96 9.33
N GLU A 560 -38.87 47.92 10.66
CA GLU A 560 -39.88 48.69 11.42
C GLU A 560 -40.23 50.07 10.81
N ASP A 561 -39.28 51.01 10.81
CA ASP A 561 -39.48 52.38 10.32
C ASP A 561 -39.79 52.45 8.80
N LEU A 562 -39.21 51.56 8.00
CA LEU A 562 -39.41 51.51 6.55
C LEU A 562 -40.77 50.90 6.20
N PHE A 563 -41.22 49.92 7.00
CA PHE A 563 -42.51 49.26 6.89
C PHE A 563 -43.67 50.18 7.30
N GLU A 564 -43.50 50.97 8.36
CA GLU A 564 -44.46 52.03 8.74
C GLU A 564 -44.54 53.11 7.65
N ASN A 565 -43.41 53.45 7.06
CA ASN A 565 -43.31 54.42 5.97
C ASN A 565 -43.40 53.81 4.57
N ARG A 566 -43.95 52.60 4.41
CA ARG A 566 -43.99 51.89 3.11
C ARG A 566 -44.66 52.70 2.00
N HIS A 567 -45.57 53.61 2.35
CA HIS A 567 -46.18 54.58 1.42
C HIS A 567 -45.14 55.43 0.66
N LYS A 568 -43.95 55.66 1.23
CA LYS A 568 -42.83 56.39 0.60
C LYS A 568 -42.06 55.56 -0.42
N LEU A 569 -42.25 54.24 -0.46
CA LEU A 569 -41.68 53.35 -1.47
C LEU A 569 -42.54 53.33 -2.74
N TYR A 570 -43.82 53.70 -2.66
CA TYR A 570 -44.70 53.83 -3.82
C TYR A 570 -44.42 55.12 -4.59
N ASP A 571 -44.53 55.07 -5.92
CA ASP A 571 -44.60 56.26 -6.77
C ASP A 571 -46.08 56.49 -7.14
N ASP A 572 -46.66 57.61 -6.71
CA ASP A 572 -48.06 57.96 -6.95
C ASP A 572 -48.42 57.95 -8.46
N ALA A 573 -47.45 58.26 -9.33
CA ALA A 573 -47.62 58.21 -10.79
C ALA A 573 -47.67 56.77 -11.32
N GLU A 574 -46.91 55.85 -10.73
CA GLU A 574 -46.89 54.44 -11.10
C GLU A 574 -48.11 53.69 -10.54
N VAL A 575 -48.54 53.99 -9.32
CA VAL A 575 -49.80 53.45 -8.75
C VAL A 575 -50.98 53.82 -9.65
N ALA A 576 -51.04 55.07 -10.14
CA ALA A 576 -52.06 55.48 -11.10
C ALA A 576 -51.94 54.79 -12.47
N SER A 577 -50.72 54.52 -12.95
CA SER A 577 -50.45 53.79 -14.19
C SER A 577 -50.80 52.30 -14.08
N ASN A 578 -50.43 51.65 -12.98
CA ASN A 578 -50.75 50.25 -12.70
C ASN A 578 -52.24 50.10 -12.42
N LEU A 579 -52.91 51.03 -11.74
CA LEU A 579 -54.38 51.07 -11.64
C LEU A 579 -55.06 51.24 -13.01
N ARG A 580 -54.46 51.98 -13.95
CA ARG A 580 -54.95 52.06 -15.34
C ARG A 580 -54.77 50.75 -16.07
N LYS A 581 -53.58 50.13 -16.01
CA LYS A 581 -53.31 48.81 -16.61
C LYS A 581 -54.23 47.73 -16.03
N VAL A 582 -54.42 47.70 -14.72
CA VAL A 582 -55.36 46.79 -14.04
C VAL A 582 -56.78 47.06 -14.53
N ARG A 583 -57.22 48.32 -14.63
CA ARG A 583 -58.54 48.67 -15.20
C ARG A 583 -58.71 48.34 -16.67
N ASP A 584 -57.65 48.43 -17.46
CA ASP A 584 -57.65 48.09 -18.87
C ASP A 584 -57.71 46.56 -19.05
N LEU A 585 -56.95 45.80 -18.25
CA LEU A 585 -57.02 44.34 -18.15
C LEU A 585 -58.40 43.88 -17.64
N GLU A 586 -58.96 44.52 -16.62
CA GLU A 586 -60.32 44.24 -16.14
C GLU A 586 -61.35 44.50 -17.24
N ARG A 587 -61.20 45.57 -18.02
CA ARG A 587 -62.06 45.86 -19.19
C ARG A 587 -61.91 44.79 -20.26
N GLU A 588 -60.69 44.32 -20.51
CA GLU A 588 -60.42 43.27 -21.47
C GLU A 588 -61.01 41.93 -21.02
N ILE A 589 -60.93 41.59 -19.73
CA ILE A 589 -61.59 40.43 -19.12
C ILE A 589 -63.12 40.53 -19.25
N ILE A 590 -63.70 41.72 -19.01
CA ILE A 590 -65.16 41.94 -19.17
C ILE A 590 -65.58 41.79 -20.63
N ASN A 591 -64.81 42.35 -21.58
CA ASN A 591 -65.05 42.18 -23.01
C ASN A 591 -64.97 40.71 -23.41
N LEU A 592 -63.91 39.99 -23.03
CA LEU A 592 -63.76 38.57 -23.31
C LEU A 592 -64.92 37.74 -22.74
N ARG A 593 -65.41 38.07 -21.54
CA ARG A 593 -66.60 37.43 -20.96
C ARG A 593 -67.87 37.70 -21.76
N GLN A 594 -68.07 38.93 -22.24
CA GLN A 594 -69.21 39.28 -23.10
C GLN A 594 -69.12 38.60 -24.47
N THR A 595 -67.94 38.57 -25.09
CA THR A 595 -67.71 37.88 -26.36
C THR A 595 -67.97 36.37 -26.22
N ASN A 596 -67.50 35.75 -25.13
CA ASN A 596 -67.80 34.34 -24.84
C ASN A 596 -69.29 34.07 -24.62
N SER A 597 -70.02 35.01 -24.00
CA SER A 597 -71.48 34.91 -23.86
C SER A 597 -72.20 35.00 -25.21
N ASN A 598 -71.76 35.91 -26.09
CA ASN A 598 -72.32 36.05 -27.44
C ASN A 598 -72.04 34.82 -28.31
N LEU A 599 -70.80 34.32 -28.30
CA LEU A 599 -70.41 33.09 -29.00
C LEU A 599 -71.18 31.87 -28.50
N LYS A 600 -71.52 31.82 -27.22
CA LYS A 600 -72.37 30.76 -26.64
C LYS A 600 -73.79 30.83 -27.22
N ASN A 601 -74.38 32.02 -27.31
CA ASN A 601 -75.72 32.20 -27.88
C ASN A 601 -75.77 31.86 -29.38
N GLU A 602 -74.74 32.23 -30.15
CA GLU A 602 -74.63 31.85 -31.57
C GLU A 602 -74.47 30.33 -31.75
N ASN A 603 -73.68 29.68 -30.89
CA ASN A 603 -73.53 28.23 -30.90
C ASN A 603 -74.84 27.50 -30.58
N ASP A 604 -75.63 28.01 -29.64
CA ASP A 604 -76.93 27.42 -29.29
C ASP A 604 -77.95 27.60 -30.44
N GLN A 605 -77.87 28.71 -31.19
CA GLN A 605 -78.68 28.91 -32.41
C GLN A 605 -78.26 27.96 -33.55
N LEU A 606 -76.96 27.81 -33.78
CA LEU A 606 -76.43 26.87 -34.79
C LEU A 606 -76.79 25.42 -34.47
N LYS A 607 -76.75 25.03 -33.19
CA LYS A 607 -77.19 23.69 -32.75
C LYS A 607 -78.66 23.44 -33.07
N ALA A 608 -79.53 24.44 -32.86
CA ALA A 608 -80.95 24.33 -33.16
C ALA A 608 -81.24 24.27 -34.68
N GLU A 609 -80.44 24.94 -35.51
CA GLU A 609 -80.52 24.79 -36.98
C GLU A 609 -80.03 23.42 -37.45
N ILE A 610 -78.96 22.90 -36.86
CA ILE A 610 -78.43 21.56 -37.17
C ILE A 610 -79.43 20.47 -36.79
N GLU A 611 -80.17 20.60 -35.69
CA GLU A 611 -81.25 19.66 -35.34
C GLU A 611 -82.39 19.67 -36.36
N LYS A 612 -82.81 20.85 -36.83
CA LYS A 612 -83.84 20.98 -37.88
C LYS A 612 -83.41 20.41 -39.23
N LEU A 613 -82.12 20.47 -39.55
CA LEU A 613 -81.57 19.87 -40.76
C LEU A 613 -81.46 18.33 -40.66
N LYS A 614 -81.28 17.79 -39.45
CA LYS A 614 -81.21 16.33 -39.21
C LYS A 614 -82.55 15.61 -39.34
N GLU A 615 -83.67 16.27 -39.09
CA GLU A 615 -85.01 15.65 -39.22
C GLU A 615 -85.46 15.46 -40.69
N ASN A 616 -84.83 16.12 -41.66
CA ASN A 616 -85.27 16.14 -43.07
C ASN A 616 -84.50 15.19 -44.01
N ILE A 617 -83.68 14.26 -43.49
CA ILE A 617 -82.87 13.37 -44.35
C ILE A 617 -83.36 11.91 -44.19
N ASP A 618 -83.97 11.42 -45.27
CA ASP A 618 -84.51 10.06 -45.41
C ASP A 618 -83.42 9.00 -45.65
N THR A 619 -83.79 7.77 -45.33
CA THR A 619 -82.98 6.63 -44.96
C THR A 619 -82.44 5.82 -46.15
N SER A 620 -81.14 5.93 -46.49
CA SER A 620 -80.44 4.83 -47.18
C SER A 620 -78.91 4.74 -47.07
N ASP A 621 -78.16 5.73 -46.58
CA ASP A 621 -76.68 5.63 -46.49
C ASP A 621 -76.14 5.83 -45.07
N ARG A 622 -76.56 4.99 -44.12
CA ARG A 622 -76.00 4.96 -42.75
C ARG A 622 -75.13 3.73 -42.50
N LYS A 623 -74.02 3.59 -43.23
CA LYS A 623 -72.99 2.62 -42.83
C LYS A 623 -71.59 3.13 -42.53
N ASP A 624 -71.25 4.41 -42.71
CA ASP A 624 -69.86 4.83 -42.44
C ASP A 624 -69.63 6.14 -41.68
N ILE A 625 -70.65 6.84 -41.16
CA ILE A 625 -70.42 8.09 -40.40
C ILE A 625 -71.29 8.18 -39.16
N SER A 626 -71.25 7.14 -38.34
CA SER A 626 -71.59 7.28 -36.91
C SER A 626 -70.67 6.38 -36.07
N LEU A 627 -69.43 6.83 -35.90
CA LEU A 627 -68.68 6.51 -34.69
C LEU A 627 -68.44 7.83 -33.97
N ALA A 628 -69.13 7.95 -32.85
CA ALA A 628 -69.26 9.12 -32.01
C ALA A 628 -67.90 9.68 -31.60
N MET A 629 -67.71 11.00 -31.78
CA MET A 629 -66.70 11.71 -31.00
C MET A 629 -67.05 11.51 -29.53
N LYS A 630 -66.12 10.97 -28.75
CA LYS A 630 -66.30 10.78 -27.31
C LYS A 630 -65.93 12.08 -26.59
N GLU A 631 -66.70 12.44 -25.57
CA GLU A 631 -66.27 13.52 -24.70
C GLU A 631 -65.01 13.09 -23.95
N ILE A 632 -64.09 14.02 -23.73
CA ILE A 632 -62.99 13.80 -22.80
C ILE A 632 -63.62 13.73 -21.42
N ASP A 633 -63.51 12.58 -20.76
CA ASP A 633 -63.99 12.32 -19.42
C ASP A 633 -62.82 12.05 -18.45
N GLU A 634 -63.12 11.80 -17.19
CA GLU A 634 -62.11 11.45 -16.19
C GLU A 634 -61.33 10.19 -16.60
N ASP A 635 -61.99 9.24 -17.25
CA ASP A 635 -61.37 8.00 -17.70
C ASP A 635 -60.32 8.23 -18.78
N PHE A 636 -60.60 9.16 -19.70
CA PHE A 636 -59.62 9.63 -20.66
C PHE A 636 -58.41 10.28 -19.97
N LEU A 637 -58.64 11.17 -19.01
CA LEU A 637 -57.55 11.90 -18.34
C LEU A 637 -56.65 10.95 -17.54
N ILE A 638 -57.23 9.96 -16.85
CA ILE A 638 -56.48 8.92 -16.11
C ILE A 638 -55.68 8.04 -17.09
N ALA A 639 -56.31 7.58 -18.18
CA ALA A 639 -55.66 6.67 -19.13
C ALA A 639 -54.45 7.32 -19.82
N TYR A 640 -54.51 8.63 -20.12
CA TYR A 640 -53.39 9.38 -20.69
C TYR A 640 -52.40 9.91 -19.64
N GLY A 641 -52.78 9.94 -18.35
CA GLY A 641 -51.98 10.50 -17.24
C GLY A 641 -51.83 12.01 -17.32
N VAL A 642 -52.92 12.69 -17.61
CA VAL A 642 -52.92 14.14 -17.82
C VAL A 642 -53.05 14.85 -16.47
N THR A 643 -52.04 15.64 -16.11
CA THR A 643 -51.95 16.28 -14.79
C THR A 643 -52.01 17.80 -14.81
N ASN A 644 -52.00 18.42 -16.01
CA ASN A 644 -52.16 19.86 -16.16
C ASN A 644 -52.87 20.25 -17.46
N ILE A 645 -53.24 21.52 -17.56
CA ILE A 645 -54.02 22.07 -18.68
C ILE A 645 -53.19 22.14 -19.97
N ASP A 646 -51.88 22.38 -19.89
CA ASP A 646 -51.02 22.44 -21.08
C ASP A 646 -50.90 21.09 -21.77
N GLN A 647 -50.85 20.01 -20.99
CA GLN A 647 -50.90 18.64 -21.48
C GLN A 647 -52.23 18.33 -22.18
N ILE A 648 -53.37 18.79 -21.65
CA ILE A 648 -54.67 18.70 -22.33
C ILE A 648 -54.58 19.41 -23.69
N ASN A 649 -54.12 20.65 -23.72
CA ASN A 649 -54.01 21.42 -24.96
C ASN A 649 -53.11 20.74 -26.00
N SER A 650 -52.02 20.09 -25.55
CA SER A 650 -51.12 19.32 -26.43
C SER A 650 -51.80 18.08 -27.04
N ILE A 651 -52.64 17.39 -26.26
CA ILE A 651 -53.35 16.16 -26.66
C ILE A 651 -54.45 16.47 -27.67
N ILE A 652 -55.23 17.55 -27.46
CA ILE A 652 -56.27 17.96 -28.41
C ILE A 652 -55.70 18.60 -29.66
N SER A 653 -54.50 19.16 -29.59
CA SER A 653 -53.80 19.64 -30.79
C SER A 653 -53.37 18.49 -31.71
N ASP A 654 -53.32 17.24 -31.24
CA ASP A 654 -53.03 16.07 -32.09
C ASP A 654 -54.21 15.80 -33.04
N PRO A 655 -54.00 15.86 -34.38
CA PRO A 655 -55.04 15.60 -35.38
C PRO A 655 -55.70 14.21 -35.23
N ARG A 656 -54.99 13.22 -34.68
CA ARG A 656 -55.49 11.84 -34.51
C ARG A 656 -56.46 11.71 -33.34
N ILE A 657 -56.35 12.61 -32.36
CA ILE A 657 -57.16 12.62 -31.13
C ILE A 657 -58.33 13.58 -31.30
N SER A 658 -58.11 14.77 -31.86
CA SER A 658 -59.19 15.75 -32.13
C SER A 658 -60.24 15.26 -33.12
N GLN A 659 -59.94 14.26 -33.95
CA GLN A 659 -60.93 13.59 -34.80
C GLN A 659 -61.85 12.61 -34.04
N LYS A 660 -61.46 12.20 -32.82
CA LYS A 660 -62.15 11.18 -32.01
C LYS A 660 -62.70 11.71 -30.69
N TYR A 661 -62.17 12.82 -30.18
CA TYR A 661 -62.48 13.36 -28.86
C TYR A 661 -62.80 14.85 -28.89
N ILE A 662 -63.71 15.30 -28.03
CA ILE A 662 -64.09 16.72 -27.89
C ILE A 662 -64.01 17.18 -26.43
N LEU A 663 -63.55 18.42 -26.19
CA LEU A 663 -63.59 19.06 -24.88
C LEU A 663 -64.98 19.64 -24.61
N SER A 664 -65.65 19.19 -23.55
CA SER A 664 -66.97 19.71 -23.13
C SER A 664 -66.96 20.45 -21.78
N PHE A 665 -65.81 20.58 -21.10
CA PHE A 665 -65.75 21.10 -19.72
C PHE A 665 -65.76 22.62 -19.57
N GLN A 666 -66.36 23.08 -18.47
CA GLN A 666 -66.20 24.43 -17.96
C GLN A 666 -64.90 24.53 -17.14
N ALA A 667 -64.22 25.69 -17.15
CA ALA A 667 -62.90 25.86 -16.54
C ALA A 667 -62.81 25.46 -15.05
N PHE A 668 -63.88 25.64 -14.28
CA PHE A 668 -63.94 25.25 -12.86
C PHE A 668 -64.02 23.72 -12.65
N ASP A 669 -64.72 23.00 -13.52
CA ASP A 669 -64.90 21.54 -13.45
C ASP A 669 -63.61 20.79 -13.86
N MET A 670 -62.78 21.42 -14.71
CA MET A 670 -61.51 20.85 -15.17
C MET A 670 -60.46 20.77 -14.05
N VAL A 671 -60.40 21.76 -13.16
CA VAL A 671 -59.43 21.79 -12.05
C VAL A 671 -59.71 20.64 -11.07
N SER A 672 -60.97 20.41 -10.71
CA SER A 672 -61.37 19.31 -9.83
C SER A 672 -61.06 17.94 -10.42
N LYS A 673 -61.22 17.78 -11.74
CA LYS A 673 -60.90 16.53 -12.45
C LYS A 673 -59.40 16.27 -12.54
N LEU A 674 -58.60 17.30 -12.83
CA LEU A 674 -57.13 17.17 -12.82
C LEU A 674 -56.59 16.85 -11.43
N GLN A 675 -57.18 17.45 -10.39
CA GLN A 675 -56.86 17.12 -9.00
C GLN A 675 -57.17 15.66 -8.69
N TYR A 676 -58.32 15.15 -9.14
CA TYR A 676 -58.68 13.74 -8.99
C TYR A 676 -57.71 12.78 -9.71
N VAL A 677 -57.26 13.14 -10.93
CA VAL A 677 -56.25 12.33 -11.65
C VAL A 677 -54.91 12.31 -10.92
N LEU A 678 -54.47 13.45 -10.38
CA LEU A 678 -53.26 13.52 -9.55
C LEU A 678 -53.37 12.61 -8.32
N GLU A 679 -54.50 12.66 -7.62
CA GLU A 679 -54.75 11.82 -6.44
C GLU A 679 -54.69 10.32 -6.77
N ILE A 680 -55.22 9.91 -7.93
CA ILE A 680 -55.15 8.52 -8.40
C ILE A 680 -53.71 8.11 -8.74
N ILE A 681 -52.93 8.98 -9.39
CA ILE A 681 -51.53 8.69 -9.72
C ILE A 681 -50.68 8.59 -8.44
N GLU A 682 -50.88 9.48 -7.48
CA GLU A 682 -50.21 9.42 -6.17
C GLU A 682 -50.56 8.14 -5.42
N ARG A 683 -51.85 7.75 -5.41
CA ARG A 683 -52.29 6.48 -4.83
C ARG A 683 -51.54 5.29 -5.45
N ALA A 684 -51.46 5.25 -6.78
CA ALA A 684 -50.78 4.18 -7.49
C ALA A 684 -49.28 4.12 -7.11
N LYS A 685 -48.59 5.26 -7.02
CA LYS A 685 -47.17 5.32 -6.59
C LYS A 685 -46.98 4.81 -5.16
N ILE A 686 -47.82 5.24 -4.22
CA ILE A 686 -47.75 4.81 -2.82
C ILE A 686 -47.95 3.30 -2.71
N ASN A 687 -48.97 2.76 -3.38
CA ASN A 687 -49.29 1.34 -3.31
C ASN A 687 -48.21 0.48 -3.99
N VAL A 688 -47.70 0.90 -5.15
CA VAL A 688 -46.56 0.24 -5.81
C VAL A 688 -45.32 0.27 -4.92
N ARG A 689 -44.98 1.41 -4.31
CA ARG A 689 -43.83 1.52 -3.41
C ARG A 689 -43.93 0.55 -2.24
N GLN A 690 -45.07 0.54 -1.54
CA GLN A 690 -45.31 -0.37 -0.42
C GLN A 690 -45.22 -1.83 -0.85
N TYR A 691 -45.72 -2.17 -2.04
CA TYR A 691 -45.62 -3.51 -2.59
C TYR A 691 -44.16 -3.89 -2.87
N LEU A 692 -43.38 -3.02 -3.52
CA LEU A 692 -41.97 -3.28 -3.82
C LEU A 692 -41.11 -3.38 -2.55
N GLU A 693 -41.34 -2.52 -1.55
CA GLU A 693 -40.66 -2.58 -0.24
C GLU A 693 -40.90 -3.91 0.50
N SER A 694 -42.01 -4.60 0.20
CA SER A 694 -42.31 -5.92 0.78
C SER A 694 -41.62 -7.10 0.07
N HIS A 695 -40.92 -6.87 -1.05
CA HIS A 695 -40.23 -7.90 -1.82
C HIS A 695 -38.70 -7.76 -1.68
N ALA A 696 -38.04 -8.83 -1.22
CA ALA A 696 -36.61 -8.82 -0.90
C ALA A 696 -35.68 -8.56 -2.10
N GLU A 697 -36.19 -8.68 -3.33
CA GLU A 697 -35.43 -8.40 -4.55
C GLU A 697 -35.33 -6.91 -4.89
N TYR A 698 -36.13 -6.05 -4.26
CA TYR A 698 -36.14 -4.60 -4.47
C TYR A 698 -35.60 -3.85 -3.25
N ASP A 699 -34.73 -2.88 -3.50
CA ASP A 699 -34.33 -1.84 -2.56
C ASP A 699 -34.86 -0.50 -3.05
N CYS A 700 -35.86 0.02 -2.33
CA CYS A 700 -36.53 1.28 -2.62
C CYS A 700 -35.99 2.46 -1.79
N SER A 701 -34.86 2.30 -1.08
CA SER A 701 -34.26 3.37 -0.27
C SER A 701 -33.90 4.62 -1.10
N GLY A 702 -33.59 4.44 -2.39
CA GLY A 702 -33.30 5.49 -3.34
C GLY A 702 -34.50 6.00 -4.16
N TRP A 703 -35.75 5.74 -3.76
CA TRP A 703 -36.96 6.16 -4.49
C TRP A 703 -36.97 7.66 -4.80
N TYR A 704 -36.80 8.01 -6.08
CA TYR A 704 -36.77 9.39 -6.57
C TYR A 704 -37.71 9.59 -7.76
N GLU A 705 -38.60 10.57 -7.69
CA GLU A 705 -39.60 10.84 -8.73
C GLU A 705 -39.03 11.83 -9.75
N VAL A 706 -38.70 11.33 -10.94
CA VAL A 706 -38.14 12.13 -12.06
C VAL A 706 -39.26 12.87 -12.79
N GLY A 707 -40.47 12.31 -12.80
CA GLY A 707 -41.66 12.89 -13.40
C GLY A 707 -42.93 12.32 -12.76
N THR A 708 -44.08 12.74 -13.27
CA THR A 708 -45.40 12.38 -12.70
C THR A 708 -45.59 10.88 -12.48
N THR A 709 -45.08 10.06 -13.39
CA THR A 709 -45.24 8.60 -13.42
C THR A 709 -43.90 7.87 -13.46
N HIS A 710 -42.77 8.58 -13.45
CA HIS A 710 -41.43 8.03 -13.63
C HIS A 710 -40.62 8.10 -12.33
N ILE A 711 -40.20 6.94 -11.85
CA ILE A 711 -39.43 6.74 -10.62
C ILE A 711 -38.05 6.15 -10.97
N THR A 712 -36.99 6.66 -10.37
CA THR A 712 -35.62 6.14 -10.49
C THR A 712 -35.02 5.88 -9.10
N GLY A 713 -33.80 5.33 -9.07
CA GLY A 713 -33.02 5.11 -7.85
C GLY A 713 -33.40 3.84 -7.08
N ILE A 714 -34.22 2.98 -7.68
CA ILE A 714 -34.57 1.66 -7.13
C ILE A 714 -33.53 0.65 -7.61
N LEU A 715 -33.08 -0.23 -6.71
CA LEU A 715 -32.22 -1.36 -7.07
C LEU A 715 -33.03 -2.64 -7.08
N LYS A 716 -33.00 -3.38 -8.18
CA LYS A 716 -33.50 -4.75 -8.25
C LYS A 716 -32.32 -5.71 -8.37
N HIS A 717 -32.14 -6.61 -7.40
CA HIS A 717 -30.95 -7.47 -7.30
C HIS A 717 -29.61 -6.69 -7.41
N HIS A 718 -29.50 -5.54 -6.74
CA HIS A 718 -28.35 -4.63 -6.79
C HIS A 718 -28.09 -3.93 -8.14
N GLN A 719 -29.02 -4.02 -9.10
CA GLN A 719 -28.94 -3.28 -10.37
C GLN A 719 -29.97 -2.16 -10.38
N LYS A 720 -29.54 -0.97 -10.81
CA LYS A 720 -30.42 0.19 -10.92
C LYS A 720 -31.47 -0.02 -12.00
N ILE A 721 -32.74 0.14 -11.61
CA ILE A 721 -33.88 0.10 -12.51
C ILE A 721 -34.67 1.41 -12.46
N ASP A 722 -35.28 1.76 -13.58
CA ASP A 722 -36.27 2.83 -13.68
C ASP A 722 -37.68 2.22 -13.71
N ILE A 723 -38.62 2.79 -12.97
CA ILE A 723 -39.99 2.28 -12.87
C ILE A 723 -40.97 3.34 -13.38
N ILE A 724 -41.81 2.96 -14.33
CA ILE A 724 -42.99 3.73 -14.71
C ILE A 724 -44.20 3.20 -13.96
N VAL A 725 -44.87 4.04 -13.18
CA VAL A 725 -46.08 3.71 -12.42
C VAL A 725 -47.30 4.32 -13.10
N ARG A 726 -48.30 3.48 -13.41
CA ARG A 726 -49.55 3.92 -14.05
C ARG A 726 -50.78 3.39 -13.33
N PRO A 727 -51.79 4.25 -13.05
CA PRO A 727 -53.08 3.76 -12.58
C PRO A 727 -53.78 2.94 -13.67
N SER A 728 -54.42 1.85 -13.26
CA SER A 728 -55.13 0.91 -14.13
C SER A 728 -56.61 0.75 -13.77
N ASP A 729 -57.14 1.68 -12.97
CA ASP A 729 -58.54 1.76 -12.51
C ASP A 729 -59.55 1.52 -13.64
N ASN A 730 -59.25 2.03 -14.84
CA ASN A 730 -60.11 1.95 -16.01
C ASN A 730 -59.73 0.86 -17.00
N LYS A 731 -58.90 -0.11 -16.56
CA LYS A 731 -58.41 -1.25 -17.35
C LYS A 731 -57.72 -0.84 -18.65
N LYS A 732 -57.18 0.38 -18.70
CA LYS A 732 -56.58 0.97 -19.88
C LYS A 732 -55.51 1.98 -19.50
N ILE A 733 -54.36 1.87 -20.17
CA ILE A 733 -53.25 2.82 -20.11
C ILE A 733 -52.93 3.27 -21.54
N VAL A 734 -52.64 4.55 -21.72
CA VAL A 734 -52.28 5.13 -23.02
C VAL A 734 -50.93 5.83 -22.90
N PHE A 735 -49.93 5.29 -23.58
CA PHE A 735 -48.63 5.92 -23.73
C PHE A 735 -48.71 7.01 -24.80
N TYR A 736 -48.70 8.27 -24.36
CA TYR A 736 -48.71 9.44 -25.24
C TYR A 736 -47.40 10.25 -25.17
N TYR A 737 -46.78 10.32 -23.99
CA TYR A 737 -45.56 11.11 -23.78
C TYR A 737 -44.31 10.31 -24.18
N PRO A 738 -43.40 10.89 -24.99
CA PRO A 738 -42.18 10.22 -25.43
C PRO A 738 -41.32 9.71 -24.28
N ASP A 739 -41.22 10.48 -23.19
CA ASP A 739 -40.36 10.18 -22.05
C ASP A 739 -40.64 8.81 -21.45
N GLU A 740 -41.91 8.43 -21.27
CA GLU A 740 -42.26 7.11 -20.74
C GLU A 740 -41.92 5.98 -21.71
N THR A 741 -42.20 6.19 -23.01
CA THR A 741 -41.88 5.17 -24.03
C THR A 741 -40.38 4.99 -24.23
N GLN A 742 -39.60 6.06 -24.06
CA GLN A 742 -38.14 6.02 -24.10
C GLN A 742 -37.59 5.29 -22.86
N THR A 743 -38.08 5.60 -21.65
CA THR A 743 -37.68 4.87 -20.44
C THR A 743 -38.01 3.38 -20.57
N LEU A 744 -39.23 3.03 -21.01
CA LEU A 744 -39.65 1.63 -21.19
C LEU A 744 -38.92 0.88 -22.31
N SER A 745 -38.18 1.59 -23.17
CA SER A 745 -37.33 0.96 -24.18
C SER A 745 -35.98 0.49 -23.62
N LEU A 746 -35.61 0.96 -22.41
CA LEU A 746 -34.38 0.56 -21.73
C LEU A 746 -34.51 -0.84 -21.14
N SER A 747 -33.42 -1.62 -21.20
CA SER A 747 -33.39 -2.99 -20.69
C SER A 747 -33.57 -3.11 -19.17
N ASN A 748 -33.31 -2.03 -18.44
CA ASN A 748 -33.41 -1.92 -16.99
C ASN A 748 -34.58 -1.02 -16.57
N SER A 749 -35.74 -1.21 -17.20
CA SER A 749 -36.97 -0.49 -16.87
C SER A 749 -38.13 -1.45 -16.60
N GLU A 750 -39.06 -1.04 -15.73
CA GLU A 750 -40.27 -1.80 -15.42
C GLU A 750 -41.53 -0.92 -15.49
N LEU A 751 -42.63 -1.49 -16.00
CA LEU A 751 -43.95 -0.87 -15.95
C LEU A 751 -44.78 -1.53 -14.84
N TRP A 752 -45.22 -0.73 -13.88
CA TRP A 752 -46.05 -1.17 -12.76
C TRP A 752 -47.42 -0.50 -12.80
N VAL A 753 -48.47 -1.30 -12.56
CA VAL A 753 -49.85 -0.85 -12.61
C VAL A 753 -50.62 -1.19 -11.34
N GLU A 754 -51.55 -0.31 -10.97
CA GLU A 754 -52.31 -0.40 -9.72
C GLU A 754 -53.73 0.16 -9.93
N ASP A 755 -54.78 -0.48 -9.38
CA ASP A 755 -56.20 -0.18 -9.66
C ASP A 755 -57.02 0.14 -8.39
N GLY A 756 -56.37 0.31 -7.23
CA GLY A 756 -57.00 0.55 -5.93
C GLY A 756 -57.65 -0.68 -5.28
N ASN A 757 -57.77 -1.81 -6.00
CA ASN A 757 -58.54 -2.98 -5.58
C ASN A 757 -57.71 -4.27 -5.51
N SER A 758 -56.70 -4.38 -6.37
CA SER A 758 -55.83 -5.53 -6.57
C SER A 758 -54.40 -5.19 -6.12
N ASN A 759 -53.61 -6.20 -5.80
CA ASN A 759 -52.17 -5.99 -5.57
C ASN A 759 -51.52 -5.41 -6.84
N PRO A 760 -50.56 -4.46 -6.71
CA PRO A 760 -49.82 -3.93 -7.85
C PRO A 760 -49.22 -5.02 -8.73
N GLN A 761 -49.25 -4.82 -10.05
CA GLN A 761 -48.77 -5.81 -11.02
C GLN A 761 -47.74 -5.21 -11.97
N GLN A 762 -46.68 -5.98 -12.22
CA GLN A 762 -45.72 -5.65 -13.28
C GLN A 762 -46.28 -6.08 -14.65
N ILE A 763 -46.34 -5.15 -15.59
CA ILE A 763 -46.70 -5.43 -16.98
C ILE A 763 -45.42 -5.72 -17.77
N THR A 764 -45.17 -6.99 -18.05
CA THR A 764 -44.05 -7.46 -18.88
C THR A 764 -44.49 -7.63 -20.34
N LEU A 765 -43.52 -7.73 -21.26
CA LEU A 765 -43.83 -8.03 -22.67
C LEU A 765 -44.69 -9.30 -22.83
N GLY A 766 -44.43 -10.35 -22.01
CA GLY A 766 -45.25 -11.57 -22.02
C GLY A 766 -46.71 -11.32 -21.65
N VAL A 767 -46.96 -10.47 -20.66
CA VAL A 767 -48.32 -10.05 -20.26
C VAL A 767 -49.00 -9.28 -21.40
N VAL A 768 -48.28 -8.37 -22.06
CA VAL A 768 -48.81 -7.61 -23.21
C VAL A 768 -49.18 -8.54 -24.38
N LEU A 769 -48.30 -9.48 -24.74
CA LEU A 769 -48.57 -10.45 -25.83
C LEU A 769 -49.81 -11.29 -25.53
N GLN A 770 -50.04 -11.66 -24.27
CA GLN A 770 -51.20 -12.42 -23.84
C GLN A 770 -52.49 -11.59 -23.84
N ILE A 771 -52.44 -10.33 -23.39
CA ILE A 771 -53.60 -9.43 -23.37
C ILE A 771 -54.04 -9.07 -24.79
N GLU A 772 -53.09 -8.76 -25.67
CA GLU A 772 -53.36 -8.31 -27.04
C GLU A 772 -53.52 -9.46 -28.04
N GLY A 773 -53.27 -10.72 -27.63
CA GLY A 773 -53.41 -11.90 -28.50
C GLY A 773 -52.41 -11.92 -29.65
N ILE A 774 -51.17 -11.45 -29.43
CA ILE A 774 -50.14 -11.35 -30.46
C ILE A 774 -49.42 -12.70 -30.58
N GLU A 775 -49.73 -13.46 -31.64
CA GLU A 775 -49.13 -14.79 -31.89
C GLU A 775 -47.81 -14.73 -32.69
N CYS A 776 -47.50 -13.60 -33.34
CA CYS A 776 -46.32 -13.45 -34.19
C CYS A 776 -45.73 -12.05 -34.09
N LEU A 777 -44.41 -11.96 -33.85
CA LEU A 777 -43.63 -10.73 -33.87
C LEU A 777 -42.69 -10.74 -35.08
N TYR A 778 -42.82 -9.72 -35.94
CA TYR A 778 -41.89 -9.52 -37.06
C TYR A 778 -40.74 -8.63 -36.60
N LEU A 779 -39.55 -9.22 -36.45
CA LEU A 779 -38.33 -8.49 -36.10
C LEU A 779 -37.76 -7.83 -37.37
N ARG A 780 -37.27 -6.59 -37.25
CA ARG A 780 -36.57 -5.86 -38.31
C ARG A 780 -35.08 -5.87 -38.09
#